data_AF-A0A958QU63-F1
#
_entry.id   AF-A0A958QU63-F1
#
_cell.length_a   1.000
_cell.length_b   1.000
_cell.length_c   1.000
_cell.angle_alpha   90.00
_cell.angle_beta   90.00
_cell.angle_gamma   90.00
#
_symmetry.space_group_name_H-M   'P 1'
#
loop_
_entity.id
_entity.type
_entity.pdbx_description
1 polymer ?
#
loop_
_entity_poly.entity_id
_entity_poly.type
_entity_poly.pdbx_seq_one_letter_code
_entity_poly.pdbx_strand_id
1 'polypeptide(L)'
;QGSESSQGSESSQGSESSQGSESSQSSESNSNAEGSAQSLKNKIEQALKKLKEQKVKTKSSDGQNQQSGETQNSSQQSGHQNAETSQENLKGERRKGELGREETRIGGGNAEQGSDGAVEGGGHLGQKVKEELKKFFEKLTPTFEKTVEERQHHFKADEEAHDQESTSSVNEDISDRDSLYENREQNFRNRERRPLESKESRIAENELFEVEDLDSDEHAEIMKKLLDKAWVHTLRNYSNSAQFNKSLTEYTAILNELFIANAGFDFLQQYAARTALFQETINLYNIQYKDLEDLAYSFIGTFDGQPQSVLRKLKYIEQVLSALNKYDELSLAEENLYNFVLKLLGRFNLNKSPTDKEFAEAFYEQMLGPLSRAAVSSAYAAKDLNEELDWSALAKDIRDGQLNDLVIYSRVAPYIDILHNEIYKPSYFDKPSGELELINETDFIIERADELEDLPHIIHGGNPAQIELLRLLAGDTLKRAYRKLEQQNDPKKPRPHKVTIVLYDISGSMTEQKKEVLRNAILASYVDKSQIDVVRGDGEHVLYLIAFDAHAHQPERVGDIEQAQNYFDRMRSQPLGSGGSDSITEGMVKAYNLIAEHQKSGGELEQANILLITDAVAKINFASIEKARGEIDQNIELALNAVTMGDWNSDVSKMIKKYGVNHEGDIGKVSHQHIPYSEIQRLLNPRIKIQELETNAVLFNNEFSARISSRD
;
A
#
# COMPACT_ATOMS: atom_id res chain seq x y z
N GLN A 1 -6.01 -56.79 -28.03
CA GLN A 1 -7.31 -57.23 -27.50
C GLN A 1 -7.68 -56.24 -26.40
N GLY A 2 -8.63 -55.32 -26.49
CA GLY A 2 -9.48 -54.73 -27.55
C GLY A 2 -10.14 -53.48 -26.88
N SER A 3 -10.25 -52.29 -27.49
CA SER A 3 -11.46 -51.80 -28.21
C SER A 3 -12.77 -52.13 -27.46
N GLU A 4 -13.65 -51.23 -27.04
CA GLU A 4 -14.31 -50.05 -27.68
C GLU A 4 -14.73 -49.06 -26.55
N SER A 5 -14.86 -47.73 -26.64
CA SER A 5 -15.44 -46.77 -27.60
C SER A 5 -16.98 -46.78 -27.71
N SER A 6 -17.66 -45.80 -27.10
CA SER A 6 -19.04 -45.43 -27.43
C SER A 6 -19.27 -43.93 -27.30
N GLN A 7 -19.46 -43.25 -28.44
CA GLN A 7 -19.94 -41.86 -28.51
C GLN A 7 -21.47 -41.82 -28.29
N GLY A 8 -21.99 -40.68 -27.87
CA GLY A 8 -23.43 -40.44 -27.73
C GLY A 8 -23.76 -38.96 -27.83
N SER A 9 -23.94 -38.47 -29.06
CA SER A 9 -24.36 -37.11 -29.39
C SER A 9 -25.83 -37.11 -29.81
N GLU A 10 -26.66 -36.23 -29.27
CA GLU A 10 -27.93 -35.87 -29.92
C GLU A 10 -28.38 -34.46 -29.53
N SER A 11 -29.20 -33.84 -30.39
CA SER A 11 -29.42 -32.39 -30.47
C SER A 11 -30.90 -32.02 -30.54
N SER A 12 -31.23 -30.84 -30.02
CA SER A 12 -32.49 -30.10 -30.29
C SER A 12 -32.28 -28.68 -29.76
N GLN A 13 -32.13 -27.63 -30.59
CA GLN A 13 -33.14 -26.99 -31.45
C GLN A 13 -34.46 -26.66 -30.71
N GLY A 14 -34.66 -25.36 -30.49
CA GLY A 14 -35.87 -24.75 -29.92
C GLY A 14 -35.77 -23.23 -30.07
N SER A 15 -36.36 -22.69 -31.13
CA SER A 15 -36.32 -21.29 -31.55
C SER A 15 -37.62 -20.54 -31.21
N GLU A 16 -37.54 -19.23 -30.94
CA GLU A 16 -38.51 -18.14 -31.20
C GLU A 16 -38.12 -16.94 -30.28
N SER A 17 -37.60 -15.79 -30.73
CA SER A 17 -38.09 -14.76 -31.67
C SER A 17 -39.10 -13.77 -31.07
N SER A 18 -38.67 -12.51 -30.89
CA SER A 18 -39.57 -11.35 -30.80
C SER A 18 -38.87 -10.09 -31.33
N GLN A 19 -39.47 -9.45 -32.35
CA GLN A 19 -38.99 -8.25 -33.03
C GLN A 19 -39.52 -6.97 -32.36
N GLY A 20 -38.91 -5.81 -32.67
CA GLY A 20 -39.41 -4.47 -32.29
C GLY A 20 -38.29 -3.42 -32.29
N SER A 21 -37.83 -2.92 -33.43
CA SER A 21 -38.39 -1.79 -34.19
C SER A 21 -37.86 -0.40 -33.78
N GLU A 22 -36.98 0.13 -34.62
CA GLU A 22 -36.77 1.54 -35.02
C GLU A 22 -37.34 2.69 -34.17
N SER A 23 -36.49 3.68 -33.83
CA SER A 23 -36.64 5.03 -34.41
C SER A 23 -35.41 5.93 -34.15
N SER A 24 -34.94 6.61 -35.18
CA SER A 24 -33.89 7.63 -35.13
C SER A 24 -34.41 8.96 -34.56
N GLN A 25 -33.61 9.68 -33.75
CA GLN A 25 -33.73 11.14 -33.68
C GLN A 25 -32.44 11.82 -33.20
N SER A 26 -32.05 12.88 -33.92
CA SER A 26 -30.90 13.74 -33.65
C SER A 26 -31.36 15.12 -33.20
N SER A 27 -30.88 15.62 -32.05
CA SER A 27 -30.96 17.05 -31.71
C SER A 27 -30.10 17.41 -30.49
N GLU A 28 -29.17 18.34 -30.71
CA GLU A 28 -28.82 19.50 -29.86
C GLU A 28 -29.09 19.44 -28.34
N SER A 29 -28.03 19.57 -27.54
CA SER A 29 -28.15 20.11 -26.17
C SER A 29 -26.84 20.75 -25.69
N ASN A 30 -26.71 22.08 -25.83
CA ASN A 30 -25.59 22.85 -25.28
C ASN A 30 -26.12 24.00 -24.41
N SER A 31 -26.66 23.67 -23.23
CA SER A 31 -27.33 24.63 -22.32
C SER A 31 -27.42 24.19 -20.84
N ASN A 32 -26.61 23.23 -20.39
CA ASN A 32 -26.72 22.64 -19.03
C ASN A 32 -25.81 23.24 -17.95
N ALA A 33 -24.96 24.23 -18.26
CA ALA A 33 -23.99 24.78 -17.30
C ALA A 33 -24.64 25.59 -16.16
N GLU A 34 -25.54 26.52 -16.47
CA GLU A 34 -26.14 27.43 -15.47
C GLU A 34 -27.01 26.70 -14.43
N GLY A 35 -27.68 25.61 -14.82
CA GLY A 35 -28.49 24.80 -13.92
C GLY A 35 -27.66 24.10 -12.82
N SER A 36 -26.40 23.77 -13.10
CA SER A 36 -25.50 23.12 -12.16
C SER A 36 -25.10 24.04 -11.01
N ALA A 37 -24.69 25.28 -11.32
CA ALA A 37 -24.30 26.28 -10.32
C ALA A 37 -25.45 26.65 -9.37
N GLN A 38 -26.66 26.85 -9.92
CA GLN A 38 -27.85 27.16 -9.13
C GLN A 38 -28.27 25.98 -8.23
N SER A 39 -28.14 24.74 -8.72
CA SER A 39 -28.37 23.52 -7.95
C SER A 39 -27.37 23.36 -6.79
N LEU A 40 -26.09 23.65 -7.04
CA LEU A 40 -25.04 23.60 -6.03
C LEU A 40 -25.28 24.64 -4.91
N LYS A 41 -25.62 25.88 -5.27
CA LYS A 41 -25.95 26.96 -4.33
C LYS A 41 -27.12 26.60 -3.42
N ASN A 42 -28.19 26.03 -4.00
CA ASN A 42 -29.36 25.57 -3.24
C ASN A 42 -29.03 24.41 -2.27
N LYS A 43 -28.15 23.47 -2.68
CA LYS A 43 -27.66 22.40 -1.79
C LYS A 43 -26.85 22.94 -0.62
N ILE A 44 -25.99 23.93 -0.85
CA ILE A 44 -25.18 24.62 0.17
C ILE A 44 -26.08 25.35 1.17
N GLU A 45 -27.06 26.14 0.72
CA GLU A 45 -27.98 26.84 1.63
C GLU A 45 -28.81 25.86 2.50
N GLN A 46 -29.25 24.73 1.94
CA GLN A 46 -29.95 23.70 2.73
C GLN A 46 -29.05 23.03 3.78
N ALA A 47 -27.77 22.77 3.46
CA ALA A 47 -26.81 22.22 4.41
C ALA A 47 -26.54 23.20 5.57
N LEU A 48 -26.29 24.47 5.25
CA LEU A 48 -26.08 25.53 6.23
C LEU A 48 -27.30 25.75 7.14
N LYS A 49 -28.52 25.61 6.61
CA LYS A 49 -29.75 25.70 7.40
C LYS A 49 -29.86 24.54 8.42
N LYS A 50 -29.63 23.29 8.00
CA LYS A 50 -29.65 22.11 8.88
C LYS A 50 -28.60 22.21 10.00
N LEU A 51 -27.40 22.72 9.70
CA LEU A 51 -26.34 22.94 10.68
C LEU A 51 -26.68 24.03 11.70
N LYS A 52 -27.32 25.13 11.28
CA LYS A 52 -27.81 26.17 12.19
C LYS A 52 -28.90 25.65 13.13
N GLU A 53 -29.81 24.81 12.63
CA GLU A 53 -30.86 24.18 13.45
C GLU A 53 -30.31 23.19 14.50
N GLN A 54 -29.22 22.47 14.19
CA GLN A 54 -28.51 21.65 15.19
C GLN A 54 -27.83 22.49 16.28
N LYS A 55 -27.25 23.66 15.94
CA LYS A 55 -26.62 24.58 16.90
C LYS A 55 -27.61 25.26 17.87
N VAL A 56 -28.90 25.33 17.53
CA VAL A 56 -29.94 25.86 18.45
C VAL A 56 -30.35 24.80 19.47
N LYS A 57 -30.48 23.52 19.07
CA LYS A 57 -30.87 22.43 19.99
C LYS A 57 -29.82 22.14 21.07
N THR A 58 -28.55 22.42 20.84
CA THR A 58 -27.45 22.21 21.80
C THR A 58 -27.24 23.36 22.80
N LYS A 59 -28.00 24.46 22.72
CA LYS A 59 -27.94 25.59 23.68
C LYS A 59 -29.06 25.62 24.72
N SER A 60 -29.93 24.62 24.77
CA SER A 60 -31.13 24.61 25.62
C SER A 60 -31.07 23.63 26.81
N SER A 61 -29.92 23.02 27.11
CA SER A 61 -29.78 21.97 28.13
C SER A 61 -28.99 22.35 29.39
N ASP A 62 -28.35 23.51 29.45
CA ASP A 62 -27.56 23.95 30.62
C ASP A 62 -28.10 25.25 31.21
N GLY A 63 -28.83 25.17 32.33
CA GLY A 63 -29.29 26.39 33.00
C GLY A 63 -30.40 26.30 34.06
N GLN A 64 -30.46 25.29 34.93
CA GLN A 64 -31.21 25.38 36.21
C GLN A 64 -30.90 24.22 37.17
N ASN A 65 -30.09 24.46 38.23
CA ASN A 65 -30.39 24.05 39.62
C ASN A 65 -29.27 24.37 40.64
N GLN A 66 -29.52 25.39 41.47
CA GLN A 66 -29.26 25.46 42.92
C GLN A 66 -30.43 26.34 43.47
N GLN A 67 -31.02 26.15 44.66
CA GLN A 67 -30.62 25.40 45.87
C GLN A 67 -31.88 25.16 46.75
N SER A 68 -31.75 24.35 47.83
CA SER A 68 -32.77 24.07 48.89
C SER A 68 -34.02 23.28 48.44
N GLY A 69 -34.64 22.43 49.28
CA GLY A 69 -34.31 21.98 50.63
C GLY A 69 -35.44 21.14 51.25
N GLU A 70 -35.17 20.54 52.41
CA GLU A 70 -36.10 19.83 53.31
C GLU A 70 -36.53 18.38 53.02
N THR A 71 -36.84 17.72 54.14
CA THR A 71 -36.95 16.27 54.38
C THR A 71 -38.42 15.86 54.53
N GLN A 72 -38.83 14.67 54.08
CA GLN A 72 -39.91 13.93 54.77
C GLN A 72 -39.93 12.41 54.53
N ASN A 73 -40.45 11.69 55.53
CA ASN A 73 -40.54 10.23 55.63
C ASN A 73 -41.85 9.67 55.04
N SER A 74 -41.78 8.48 54.42
CA SER A 74 -42.77 7.38 54.49
C SER A 74 -42.33 6.26 53.51
N SER A 75 -41.92 5.04 53.89
CA SER A 75 -42.59 3.94 54.62
C SER A 75 -43.53 3.07 53.76
N GLN A 76 -43.44 1.74 53.94
CA GLN A 76 -44.25 0.65 53.33
C GLN A 76 -43.82 0.24 51.90
N GLN A 77 -43.82 -1.05 51.48
CA GLN A 77 -44.18 -2.31 52.17
C GLN A 77 -43.49 -3.56 51.57
N SER A 78 -43.55 -4.68 52.32
CA SER A 78 -43.37 -6.11 51.97
C SER A 78 -43.53 -6.57 50.50
N GLY A 79 -42.94 -7.69 50.04
CA GLY A 79 -42.20 -8.75 50.76
C GLY A 79 -42.12 -10.09 49.98
N HIS A 80 -41.88 -11.20 50.71
CA HIS A 80 -41.57 -12.60 50.28
C HIS A 80 -40.12 -12.84 49.80
N GLN A 81 -39.31 -13.77 50.35
CA GLN A 81 -39.50 -15.22 50.67
C GLN A 81 -39.62 -16.08 49.40
N ASN A 82 -38.94 -17.23 49.22
CA ASN A 82 -38.25 -18.17 50.13
C ASN A 82 -37.15 -18.94 49.32
N ALA A 83 -35.95 -19.24 49.85
CA ALA A 83 -35.55 -20.46 50.58
C ALA A 83 -34.80 -21.53 49.73
N GLU A 84 -33.64 -21.97 50.25
CA GLU A 84 -33.15 -23.38 50.37
C GLU A 84 -32.79 -24.18 49.08
N THR A 85 -31.86 -25.15 49.02
CA THR A 85 -30.86 -25.73 49.98
C THR A 85 -29.74 -26.52 49.26
N SER A 86 -28.70 -26.89 50.04
CA SER A 86 -27.76 -28.05 49.91
C SER A 86 -26.37 -27.71 49.33
N GLN A 87 -25.23 -27.80 50.05
CA GLN A 87 -24.61 -28.87 50.86
C GLN A 87 -24.18 -30.14 50.10
N GLU A 88 -22.86 -30.30 49.88
CA GLU A 88 -21.96 -31.38 50.38
C GLU A 88 -20.55 -31.17 49.76
N ASN A 89 -19.46 -30.88 50.50
CA ASN A 89 -18.64 -31.72 51.39
C ASN A 89 -18.07 -33.02 50.79
N LEU A 90 -16.77 -33.04 50.48
CA LEU A 90 -15.90 -34.22 50.64
C LEU A 90 -14.46 -33.82 51.03
N LYS A 91 -13.74 -34.73 51.71
CA LYS A 91 -12.46 -34.51 52.42
C LYS A 91 -11.34 -35.42 51.90
N GLY A 92 -10.09 -35.01 52.14
CA GLY A 92 -8.89 -35.88 52.13
C GLY A 92 -8.00 -35.66 50.89
N GLU A 93 -6.67 -35.80 50.94
CA GLU A 93 -5.79 -36.35 51.99
C GLU A 93 -4.45 -35.58 52.16
N ARG A 94 -3.65 -35.99 53.16
CA ARG A 94 -2.37 -35.38 53.59
C ARG A 94 -1.16 -36.01 52.89
N ARG A 95 -0.07 -35.24 52.72
CA ARG A 95 1.32 -35.70 52.98
C ARG A 95 2.26 -34.55 53.39
N LYS A 96 3.41 -34.89 53.99
CA LYS A 96 4.28 -34.01 54.80
C LYS A 96 5.63 -33.67 54.14
N GLY A 97 6.27 -32.59 54.62
CA GLY A 97 7.66 -32.13 54.38
C GLY A 97 7.66 -30.60 54.35
N GLU A 98 8.10 -29.79 55.32
CA GLU A 98 9.35 -29.79 56.13
C GLU A 98 10.60 -29.83 55.24
N LEU A 99 11.52 -28.84 55.21
CA LEU A 99 11.88 -27.74 56.15
C LEU A 99 12.35 -26.47 55.42
N GLY A 100 12.27 -25.29 56.05
CA GLY A 100 12.84 -24.04 55.50
C GLY A 100 12.50 -22.75 56.28
N ARG A 101 13.10 -22.56 57.47
CA ARG A 101 13.16 -21.28 58.22
C ARG A 101 14.12 -20.29 57.53
N GLU A 102 14.11 -18.98 57.76
CA GLU A 102 13.22 -18.06 58.52
C GLU A 102 13.11 -16.76 57.64
N GLU A 103 12.60 -15.57 58.00
CA GLU A 103 12.40 -14.95 59.32
C GLU A 103 11.20 -13.96 59.42
N THR A 104 11.44 -12.70 59.75
CA THR A 104 10.47 -11.66 60.17
C THR A 104 10.05 -10.72 59.01
N ARG A 105 8.96 -9.95 59.05
CA ARG A 105 8.45 -9.12 60.18
C ARG A 105 6.98 -8.70 60.04
N ILE A 106 6.43 -8.22 61.16
CA ILE A 106 5.02 -7.94 61.43
C ILE A 106 4.54 -6.58 60.89
N GLY A 107 3.29 -6.54 60.39
CA GLY A 107 2.50 -5.31 60.19
C GLY A 107 1.06 -5.67 59.80
N GLY A 108 0.10 -5.58 60.73
CA GLY A 108 -1.29 -6.02 60.52
C GLY A 108 -2.29 -4.89 60.29
N GLY A 109 -3.43 -5.21 59.66
CA GLY A 109 -4.56 -4.30 59.47
C GLY A 109 -5.71 -4.92 58.66
N ASN A 110 -6.77 -5.35 59.34
CA ASN A 110 -8.12 -5.56 58.76
C ASN A 110 -8.71 -4.19 58.36
N ALA A 111 -9.76 -4.00 57.54
CA ALA A 111 -10.59 -4.83 56.66
C ALA A 111 -10.80 -3.98 55.37
N GLU A 112 -11.66 -4.21 54.37
CA GLU A 112 -12.99 -4.83 54.32
C GLU A 112 -13.35 -5.03 52.82
N GLN A 113 -14.22 -5.98 52.47
CA GLN A 113 -14.63 -6.18 51.08
C GLN A 113 -15.76 -5.22 50.70
N GLY A 114 -15.55 -4.41 49.66
CA GLY A 114 -16.59 -3.67 48.96
C GLY A 114 -16.44 -3.89 47.45
N SER A 115 -17.23 -4.82 46.89
CA SER A 115 -17.26 -5.07 45.45
C SER A 115 -18.34 -4.23 44.79
N ASP A 116 -17.95 -3.35 43.86
CA ASP A 116 -18.84 -2.84 42.82
C ASP A 116 -18.16 -3.00 41.46
N GLY A 117 -18.89 -3.56 40.50
CA GLY A 117 -18.33 -3.98 39.22
C GLY A 117 -18.04 -2.83 38.27
N ALA A 118 -16.77 -2.46 38.12
CA ALA A 118 -16.30 -1.63 37.01
C ALA A 118 -16.05 -2.52 35.77
N VAL A 119 -16.69 -2.18 34.65
CA VAL A 119 -16.42 -2.84 33.35
C VAL A 119 -15.10 -2.31 32.79
N GLU A 120 -14.00 -3.03 33.03
CA GLU A 120 -12.69 -2.76 32.42
C GLU A 120 -12.70 -3.12 30.92
N GLY A 121 -13.22 -2.21 30.10
CA GLY A 121 -13.36 -2.40 28.65
C GLY A 121 -13.15 -1.11 27.85
N GLY A 122 -11.94 -0.53 27.88
CA GLY A 122 -11.62 0.65 27.05
C GLY A 122 -10.22 1.22 27.15
N GLY A 123 -9.51 1.07 28.28
CA GLY A 123 -8.22 1.75 28.51
C GLY A 123 -7.06 1.32 27.59
N HIS A 124 -6.98 0.04 27.21
CA HIS A 124 -5.83 -0.50 26.48
C HIS A 124 -5.69 0.02 25.05
N LEU A 125 -6.79 0.29 24.34
CA LEU A 125 -6.72 0.84 22.98
C LEU A 125 -6.15 2.27 23.00
N GLY A 126 -6.58 3.09 23.96
CA GLY A 126 -6.06 4.44 24.16
C GLY A 126 -4.55 4.46 24.44
N GLN A 127 -4.05 3.58 25.32
CA GLN A 127 -2.62 3.48 25.61
C GLN A 127 -1.80 3.03 24.39
N LYS A 128 -2.25 2.00 23.66
CA LYS A 128 -1.54 1.52 22.46
C LYS A 128 -1.47 2.57 21.35
N VAL A 129 -2.58 3.30 21.11
CA VAL A 129 -2.60 4.39 20.13
C VAL A 129 -1.72 5.57 20.58
N LYS A 130 -1.72 5.92 21.87
CA LYS A 130 -0.83 6.94 22.47
C LYS A 130 0.65 6.62 22.26
N GLU A 131 1.06 5.36 22.41
CA GLU A 131 2.45 4.93 22.13
C GLU A 131 2.81 4.94 20.64
N GLU A 132 1.92 4.48 19.75
CA GLU A 132 2.18 4.50 18.31
C GLU A 132 2.29 5.93 17.77
N LEU A 133 1.40 6.84 18.22
CA LEU A 133 1.48 8.28 17.91
C LEU A 133 2.82 8.88 18.32
N LYS A 134 3.24 8.63 19.57
CA LYS A 134 4.52 9.15 20.08
C LYS A 134 5.71 8.70 19.22
N LYS A 135 5.84 7.39 18.99
CA LYS A 135 6.94 6.79 18.20
C LYS A 135 6.95 7.25 16.74
N PHE A 136 5.79 7.64 16.20
CA PHE A 136 5.66 8.13 14.83
C PHE A 136 6.10 9.59 14.70
N PHE A 137 5.60 10.47 15.56
CA PHE A 137 6.00 11.88 15.55
C PHE A 137 7.47 12.09 15.91
N GLU A 138 8.03 11.33 16.86
CA GLU A 138 9.47 11.32 17.19
C GLU A 138 10.38 11.04 15.98
N LYS A 139 9.87 10.39 14.92
CA LYS A 139 10.62 10.14 13.67
C LYS A 139 10.36 11.20 12.58
N LEU A 140 9.18 11.81 12.60
CA LEU A 140 8.74 12.74 11.56
C LEU A 140 9.35 14.14 11.70
N THR A 141 9.43 14.69 12.92
CA THR A 141 9.87 16.08 13.16
C THR A 141 11.18 16.44 12.42
N PRO A 142 12.30 15.71 12.58
CA PRO A 142 13.55 16.04 11.88
C PRO A 142 13.51 15.82 10.36
N THR A 143 12.54 15.05 9.85
CA THR A 143 12.36 14.86 8.41
C THR A 143 11.60 16.02 7.80
N PHE A 144 10.53 16.47 8.47
CA PHE A 144 9.74 17.63 8.03
C PHE A 144 10.53 18.93 8.04
N GLU A 145 11.26 19.20 9.12
CA GLU A 145 12.12 20.40 9.23
C GLU A 145 13.11 20.46 8.07
N LYS A 146 13.84 19.37 7.84
CA LYS A 146 14.80 19.25 6.74
C LYS A 146 14.17 19.43 5.36
N THR A 147 13.04 18.77 5.08
CA THR A 147 12.35 18.91 3.77
C THR A 147 11.76 20.31 3.55
N VAL A 148 11.34 21.00 4.61
CA VAL A 148 10.88 22.41 4.52
C VAL A 148 12.06 23.34 4.24
N GLU A 149 13.19 23.16 4.93
CA GLU A 149 14.41 23.95 4.68
C GLU A 149 14.94 23.74 3.25
N GLU A 150 15.10 22.49 2.81
CA GLU A 150 15.56 22.15 1.44
C GLU A 150 14.65 22.77 0.36
N ARG A 151 13.33 22.79 0.57
CA ARG A 151 12.37 23.40 -0.38
C ARG A 151 12.33 24.92 -0.32
N GLN A 152 12.50 25.55 0.84
CA GLN A 152 12.65 27.01 0.94
C GLN A 152 13.93 27.50 0.26
N HIS A 153 14.99 26.70 0.27
CA HIS A 153 16.21 26.98 -0.49
C HIS A 153 16.01 26.83 -2.01
N HIS A 154 15.34 25.77 -2.46
CA HIS A 154 15.03 25.60 -3.90
C HIS A 154 14.14 26.73 -4.45
N PHE A 155 13.08 27.12 -3.73
CA PHE A 155 12.17 28.18 -4.21
C PHE A 155 12.89 29.52 -4.39
N LYS A 156 13.79 29.88 -3.47
CA LYS A 156 14.63 31.09 -3.62
C LYS A 156 15.62 30.99 -4.78
N ALA A 157 16.17 29.81 -5.04
CA ALA A 157 17.08 29.61 -6.16
C ALA A 157 16.33 29.74 -7.52
N ASP A 158 15.09 29.24 -7.61
CA ASP A 158 14.26 29.38 -8.80
C ASP A 158 13.80 30.84 -9.00
N GLU A 159 13.47 31.56 -7.91
CA GLU A 159 13.13 32.99 -7.92
C GLU A 159 14.33 33.86 -8.36
N GLU A 160 15.53 33.61 -7.80
CA GLU A 160 16.77 34.28 -8.19
C GLU A 160 17.22 33.95 -9.64
N ALA A 161 16.94 32.74 -10.12
CA ALA A 161 17.24 32.35 -11.51
C ALA A 161 16.30 33.02 -12.51
N HIS A 162 15.00 33.12 -12.19
CA HIS A 162 14.01 33.75 -13.05
C HIS A 162 14.23 35.27 -13.17
N ASP A 163 14.67 35.92 -12.08
CA ASP A 163 15.11 37.33 -12.10
C ASP A 163 16.35 37.52 -12.99
N GLN A 164 17.32 36.60 -12.95
CA GLN A 164 18.53 36.71 -13.79
C GLN A 164 18.23 36.56 -15.29
N GLU A 165 17.43 35.58 -15.71
CA GLU A 165 17.06 35.42 -17.14
C GLU A 165 16.30 36.64 -17.68
N SER A 166 15.46 37.28 -16.85
CA SER A 166 14.74 38.51 -17.25
C SER A 166 15.65 39.74 -17.44
N THR A 167 16.92 39.68 -17.04
CA THR A 167 17.91 40.76 -17.25
C THR A 167 18.94 40.47 -18.34
N SER A 168 19.03 39.24 -18.85
CA SER A 168 20.04 38.84 -19.85
C SER A 168 19.57 38.91 -21.32
N SER A 169 18.29 39.16 -21.59
CA SER A 169 17.71 39.08 -22.95
C SER A 169 17.90 40.34 -23.82
N VAL A 170 18.64 41.36 -23.36
CA VAL A 170 18.91 42.58 -24.13
C VAL A 170 20.42 42.86 -24.20
N ASN A 171 21.13 42.16 -25.10
CA ASN A 171 22.27 42.66 -25.90
C ASN A 171 22.99 41.51 -26.65
N GLU A 172 22.37 40.93 -27.68
CA GLU A 172 23.11 40.21 -28.74
C GLU A 172 22.54 40.57 -30.12
N ASP A 173 23.04 41.67 -30.70
CA ASP A 173 23.37 41.74 -32.12
C ASP A 173 24.09 43.06 -32.47
N ILE A 174 25.35 42.96 -32.91
CA ILE A 174 25.96 43.81 -33.96
C ILE A 174 27.26 43.16 -34.41
N SER A 175 27.41 43.09 -35.73
CA SER A 175 28.39 42.32 -36.49
C SER A 175 29.83 42.89 -36.50
N ASP A 176 30.78 41.95 -36.64
CA ASP A 176 31.95 42.02 -37.53
C ASP A 176 33.12 43.00 -37.30
N ARG A 177 34.30 42.35 -37.25
CA ARG A 177 35.62 42.70 -37.82
C ARG A 177 36.65 43.55 -37.06
N ASP A 178 37.82 42.91 -36.98
CA ASP A 178 39.16 43.45 -37.26
C ASP A 178 39.64 44.67 -36.43
N SER A 179 40.40 44.42 -35.35
CA SER A 179 41.88 44.60 -35.36
C SER A 179 42.56 44.68 -33.97
N LEU A 180 43.74 44.05 -33.91
CA LEU A 180 44.95 44.39 -33.12
C LEU A 180 44.85 45.07 -31.74
N TYR A 181 45.33 44.33 -30.74
CA TYR A 181 46.36 44.70 -29.74
C TYR A 181 46.76 46.18 -29.52
N GLU A 182 46.95 46.48 -28.21
CA GLU A 182 47.69 47.59 -27.58
C GLU A 182 46.90 48.82 -27.05
N ASN A 183 47.32 49.25 -25.85
CA ASN A 183 47.11 50.57 -25.23
C ASN A 183 45.68 50.99 -24.80
N ARG A 184 45.36 50.80 -23.50
CA ARG A 184 45.44 51.92 -22.51
C ARG A 184 45.09 51.53 -21.06
N GLU A 185 46.11 51.17 -20.30
CA GLU A 185 46.21 51.63 -18.91
C GLU A 185 46.38 53.17 -18.90
N GLN A 186 45.32 53.97 -19.02
CA GLN A 186 45.43 55.44 -18.78
C GLN A 186 44.10 56.20 -18.61
N ASN A 187 43.12 55.69 -17.85
CA ASN A 187 41.98 56.51 -17.40
C ASN A 187 41.51 56.27 -15.94
N PHE A 188 42.24 55.48 -15.15
CA PHE A 188 42.10 55.49 -13.69
C PHE A 188 42.78 56.72 -13.07
N ARG A 189 42.11 57.88 -13.17
CA ARG A 189 42.22 59.08 -12.28
C ARG A 189 41.51 60.27 -12.92
N ASN A 190 40.23 60.48 -12.59
CA ASN A 190 39.61 61.78 -12.27
C ASN A 190 38.08 61.71 -12.37
N ARG A 191 37.41 61.44 -11.24
CA ARG A 191 36.19 62.13 -10.75
C ARG A 191 35.61 61.44 -9.53
N GLU A 192 36.16 61.74 -8.36
CA GLU A 192 35.34 61.77 -7.16
C GLU A 192 34.47 63.05 -7.14
N ARG A 193 33.41 63.03 -6.33
CA ARG A 193 32.62 64.17 -5.80
C ARG A 193 31.65 64.86 -6.76
N ARG A 194 30.38 64.41 -6.71
CA ARG A 194 29.21 65.22 -6.27
C ARG A 194 28.00 64.30 -5.96
N PRO A 195 26.97 64.78 -5.25
CA PRO A 195 26.29 63.97 -4.22
C PRO A 195 25.15 63.09 -4.71
N LEU A 196 24.71 62.19 -3.83
CA LEU A 196 23.45 61.48 -3.97
C LEU A 196 22.27 62.47 -3.90
N GLU A 197 21.48 62.53 -4.97
CA GLU A 197 20.10 62.99 -4.92
C GLU A 197 19.16 61.82 -5.25
N SER A 198 18.00 61.81 -4.60
CA SER A 198 17.04 60.71 -4.54
C SER A 198 16.56 60.19 -5.90
N LYS A 199 16.63 58.87 -6.11
CA LYS A 199 16.06 58.16 -7.26
C LYS A 199 14.66 57.57 -7.01
N GLU A 200 13.91 58.11 -6.03
CA GLU A 200 12.57 57.64 -5.64
C GLU A 200 11.39 58.32 -6.36
N SER A 201 11.63 59.13 -7.40
CA SER A 201 10.56 59.95 -8.01
C SER A 201 10.60 60.00 -9.55
N ARG A 202 11.08 58.94 -10.20
CA ARG A 202 11.15 58.83 -11.68
C ARG A 202 10.92 57.40 -12.24
N ILE A 203 10.07 56.62 -11.58
CA ILE A 203 9.40 55.47 -12.20
C ILE A 203 7.89 55.65 -11.97
N ALA A 204 7.36 56.66 -12.65
CA ALA A 204 5.94 56.91 -12.84
C ALA A 204 5.79 57.50 -14.24
N GLU A 205 4.75 57.06 -14.94
CA GLU A 205 4.37 57.43 -16.31
C GLU A 205 5.15 56.72 -17.46
N ASN A 206 4.42 55.77 -18.06
CA ASN A 206 4.41 55.43 -19.49
C ASN A 206 5.56 54.61 -20.10
N GLU A 207 5.58 53.32 -19.77
CA GLU A 207 5.40 52.29 -20.82
C GLU A 207 4.19 51.43 -20.45
N LEU A 208 3.01 51.86 -20.92
CA LEU A 208 1.81 51.04 -20.86
C LEU A 208 1.94 49.99 -21.97
N PHE A 209 2.29 48.76 -21.62
CA PHE A 209 2.13 47.64 -22.53
C PHE A 209 0.64 47.55 -22.90
N GLU A 210 0.30 47.86 -24.15
CA GLU A 210 -0.97 47.44 -24.74
C GLU A 210 -0.93 45.92 -24.83
N VAL A 211 -1.45 45.25 -23.81
CA VAL A 211 -1.65 43.81 -23.83
C VAL A 211 -2.76 43.53 -24.84
N GLU A 212 -2.42 42.87 -25.95
CA GLU A 212 -3.37 42.43 -26.98
C GLU A 212 -4.50 41.60 -26.35
N ASP A 213 -5.69 41.63 -26.95
CA ASP A 213 -6.94 41.09 -26.39
C ASP A 213 -6.78 39.74 -25.67
N LEU A 214 -6.93 39.78 -24.34
CA LEU A 214 -6.70 38.68 -23.38
C LEU A 214 -7.78 37.57 -23.38
N ASP A 215 -8.33 37.26 -24.56
CA ASP A 215 -9.52 36.42 -24.73
C ASP A 215 -9.18 34.98 -25.17
N SER A 216 -7.95 34.50 -24.95
CA SER A 216 -7.53 33.14 -25.30
C SER A 216 -7.60 32.14 -24.14
N ASP A 217 -8.12 30.95 -24.42
CA ASP A 217 -8.19 29.81 -23.46
C ASP A 217 -6.83 29.46 -22.83
N GLU A 218 -5.73 29.75 -23.54
CA GLU A 218 -4.36 29.54 -23.10
C GLU A 218 -4.01 30.38 -21.85
N HIS A 219 -4.46 31.64 -21.79
CA HIS A 219 -4.28 32.48 -20.60
C HIS A 219 -5.08 31.95 -19.41
N ALA A 220 -6.30 31.46 -19.65
CA ALA A 220 -7.11 30.82 -18.62
C ALA A 220 -6.47 29.51 -18.13
N GLU A 221 -5.81 28.72 -18.99
CA GLU A 221 -5.02 27.56 -18.57
C GLU A 221 -3.80 27.92 -17.74
N ILE A 222 -3.00 28.92 -18.17
CA ILE A 222 -1.83 29.39 -17.43
C ILE A 222 -2.26 29.89 -16.05
N MET A 223 -3.35 30.68 -15.98
CA MET A 223 -3.89 31.17 -14.72
C MET A 223 -4.37 30.02 -13.81
N LYS A 224 -5.07 29.00 -14.33
CA LYS A 224 -5.44 27.80 -13.56
C LYS A 224 -4.20 27.08 -13.00
N LYS A 225 -3.16 26.86 -13.82
CA LYS A 225 -1.90 26.22 -13.41
C LYS A 225 -1.18 27.03 -12.30
N LEU A 226 -1.18 28.35 -12.39
CA LEU A 226 -0.64 29.23 -11.34
C LEU A 226 -1.47 29.19 -10.05
N LEU A 227 -2.81 29.16 -10.17
CA LEU A 227 -3.72 29.06 -9.02
C LEU A 227 -3.62 27.71 -8.32
N ASP A 228 -3.43 26.61 -9.05
CA ASP A 228 -3.19 25.28 -8.47
C ASP A 228 -1.85 25.24 -7.74
N LYS A 229 -0.77 25.80 -8.30
CA LYS A 229 0.52 25.95 -7.61
C LYS A 229 0.39 26.79 -6.33
N ALA A 230 -0.31 27.93 -6.40
CA ALA A 230 -0.56 28.79 -5.24
C ALA A 230 -1.46 28.11 -4.19
N TRP A 231 -2.40 27.24 -4.61
CA TRP A 231 -3.22 26.42 -3.73
C TRP A 231 -2.39 25.36 -3.01
N VAL A 232 -1.52 24.63 -3.72
CA VAL A 232 -0.58 23.66 -3.15
C VAL A 232 0.35 24.34 -2.12
N HIS A 233 0.88 25.52 -2.43
CA HIS A 233 1.68 26.31 -1.50
C HIS A 233 0.86 26.71 -0.25
N THR A 234 -0.38 27.19 -0.45
CA THR A 234 -1.32 27.53 0.63
C THR A 234 -1.60 26.33 1.54
N LEU A 235 -1.82 25.15 0.95
CA LEU A 235 -2.05 23.91 1.69
C LEU A 235 -0.83 23.52 2.54
N ARG A 236 0.39 23.57 1.98
CA ARG A 236 1.63 23.20 2.69
C ARG A 236 1.99 24.08 3.89
N ASN A 237 1.30 25.20 4.11
CA ASN A 237 1.40 25.99 5.35
C ASN A 237 0.73 25.34 6.57
N TYR A 238 0.20 24.10 6.45
CA TYR A 238 -0.42 23.34 7.56
C TYR A 238 0.52 23.04 8.74
N SER A 239 1.83 23.32 8.65
CA SER A 239 2.75 23.14 9.78
C SER A 239 2.37 23.99 11.01
N ASN A 240 1.68 25.12 10.81
CA ASN A 240 1.19 26.01 11.89
C ASN A 240 -0.27 26.40 11.62
N SER A 241 -1.17 26.14 12.59
CA SER A 241 -2.61 26.38 12.40
C SER A 241 -3.01 27.83 12.14
N ALA A 242 -2.27 28.80 12.68
CA ALA A 242 -2.56 30.22 12.52
C ALA A 242 -2.06 30.73 11.16
N GLN A 243 -0.86 30.31 10.75
CA GLN A 243 -0.30 30.59 9.42
C GLN A 243 -1.16 29.95 8.33
N PHE A 244 -1.58 28.71 8.50
CA PHE A 244 -2.44 28.02 7.54
C PHE A 244 -3.77 28.75 7.32
N ASN A 245 -4.49 29.11 8.40
CA ASN A 245 -5.73 29.86 8.30
C ASN A 245 -5.53 31.28 7.72
N LYS A 246 -4.39 31.91 7.99
CA LYS A 246 -4.00 33.18 7.37
C LYS A 246 -3.82 33.00 5.87
N SER A 247 -3.03 32.02 5.40
CA SER A 247 -2.82 31.75 3.98
C SER A 247 -4.09 31.36 3.24
N LEU A 248 -5.00 30.58 3.84
CA LEU A 248 -6.33 30.31 3.25
C LEU A 248 -7.14 31.60 3.03
N THR A 249 -7.03 32.55 3.96
CA THR A 249 -7.71 33.85 3.87
C THR A 249 -7.06 34.75 2.80
N GLU A 250 -5.73 34.78 2.75
CA GLU A 250 -4.97 35.53 1.73
C GLU A 250 -5.21 34.99 0.32
N TYR A 251 -5.19 33.67 0.14
CA TYR A 251 -5.51 33.02 -1.14
C TYR A 251 -6.97 33.30 -1.57
N THR A 252 -7.91 33.30 -0.63
CA THR A 252 -9.31 33.70 -0.91
C THR A 252 -9.40 35.18 -1.31
N ALA A 253 -8.63 36.07 -0.69
CA ALA A 253 -8.59 37.49 -1.08
C ALA A 253 -8.05 37.67 -2.49
N ILE A 254 -6.91 37.05 -2.82
CA ILE A 254 -6.30 37.06 -4.15
C ILE A 254 -7.29 36.57 -5.23
N LEU A 255 -8.00 35.46 -4.97
CA LEU A 255 -9.01 34.95 -5.91
C LEU A 255 -10.16 35.94 -6.16
N ASN A 256 -10.60 36.68 -5.13
CA ASN A 256 -11.62 37.72 -5.29
C ASN A 256 -11.09 38.95 -6.05
N GLU A 257 -9.85 39.37 -5.79
CA GLU A 257 -9.21 40.47 -6.52
C GLU A 257 -9.01 40.11 -8.01
N LEU A 258 -8.52 38.89 -8.30
CA LEU A 258 -8.42 38.37 -9.65
C LEU A 258 -9.78 38.29 -10.35
N PHE A 259 -10.84 37.87 -9.64
CA PHE A 259 -12.20 37.82 -10.21
C PHE A 259 -12.76 39.22 -10.51
N ILE A 260 -12.49 40.21 -9.66
CA ILE A 260 -12.87 41.62 -9.92
C ILE A 260 -12.13 42.16 -11.15
N ALA A 261 -10.85 41.83 -11.31
CA ALA A 261 -10.05 42.23 -12.48
C ALA A 261 -10.42 41.46 -13.77
N ASN A 262 -10.87 40.21 -13.66
CA ASN A 262 -11.11 39.29 -14.77
C ASN A 262 -12.52 38.67 -14.67
N ALA A 263 -13.56 39.51 -14.70
CA ALA A 263 -14.94 39.09 -14.43
C ALA A 263 -15.53 38.07 -15.44
N GLY A 264 -14.88 37.84 -16.59
CA GLY A 264 -15.24 36.78 -17.54
C GLY A 264 -14.74 35.38 -17.17
N PHE A 265 -13.87 35.25 -16.17
CA PHE A 265 -13.30 33.97 -15.76
C PHE A 265 -14.08 33.32 -14.62
N ASP A 266 -15.20 32.68 -14.94
CA ASP A 266 -16.07 31.95 -14.00
C ASP A 266 -15.31 30.96 -13.09
N PHE A 267 -14.21 30.38 -13.56
CA PHE A 267 -13.39 29.47 -12.75
C PHE A 267 -12.83 30.15 -11.50
N LEU A 268 -12.53 31.46 -11.52
CA LEU A 268 -12.05 32.19 -10.34
C LEU A 268 -13.09 32.17 -9.21
N GLN A 269 -14.38 32.34 -9.55
CA GLN A 269 -15.46 32.22 -8.59
C GLN A 269 -15.61 30.79 -8.05
N GLN A 270 -15.37 29.77 -8.89
CA GLN A 270 -15.38 28.36 -8.46
C GLN A 270 -14.22 28.05 -7.50
N TYR A 271 -13.01 28.55 -7.78
CA TYR A 271 -11.86 28.42 -6.87
C TYR A 271 -12.13 29.16 -5.54
N ALA A 272 -12.68 30.38 -5.58
CA ALA A 272 -13.03 31.13 -4.36
C ALA A 272 -14.08 30.39 -3.50
N ALA A 273 -15.13 29.86 -4.13
CA ALA A 273 -16.16 29.08 -3.45
C ALA A 273 -15.60 27.77 -2.86
N ARG A 274 -14.71 27.08 -3.59
CA ARG A 274 -14.05 25.86 -3.12
C ARG A 274 -13.13 26.12 -1.93
N THR A 275 -12.32 27.18 -1.97
CA THR A 275 -11.46 27.60 -0.86
C THR A 275 -12.29 27.96 0.37
N ALA A 276 -13.37 28.72 0.20
CA ALA A 276 -14.26 29.09 1.31
C ALA A 276 -14.94 27.86 1.95
N LEU A 277 -15.42 26.89 1.15
CA LEU A 277 -15.98 25.63 1.64
C LEU A 277 -14.95 24.81 2.42
N PHE A 278 -13.72 24.71 1.91
CA PHE A 278 -12.63 24.03 2.58
C PHE A 278 -12.25 24.74 3.88
N GLN A 279 -12.13 26.07 3.88
CA GLN A 279 -11.85 26.86 5.07
C GLN A 279 -12.97 26.73 6.13
N GLU A 280 -14.24 26.70 5.75
CA GLU A 280 -15.34 26.39 6.68
C GLU A 280 -15.19 24.99 7.27
N THR A 281 -14.91 23.99 6.43
CA THR A 281 -14.71 22.59 6.85
C THR A 281 -13.56 22.45 7.85
N ILE A 282 -12.42 23.09 7.58
CA ILE A 282 -11.26 23.12 8.48
C ILE A 282 -11.58 23.84 9.80
N ASN A 283 -12.30 24.98 9.74
CA ASN A 283 -12.71 25.73 10.92
C ASN A 283 -13.72 24.98 11.82
N LEU A 284 -14.56 24.10 11.25
CA LEU A 284 -15.50 23.28 12.04
C LEU A 284 -14.81 22.33 13.03
N TYR A 285 -13.57 21.92 12.77
CA TYR A 285 -12.80 21.12 13.72
C TYR A 285 -12.31 21.91 14.93
N ASN A 286 -12.14 23.24 14.80
CA ASN A 286 -11.66 24.17 15.83
C ASN A 286 -10.39 23.67 16.55
N ILE A 287 -9.33 23.45 15.76
CA ILE A 287 -8.03 22.98 16.24
C ILE A 287 -7.03 24.12 16.16
N GLN A 288 -6.24 24.28 17.22
CA GLN A 288 -5.14 25.22 17.30
C GLN A 288 -3.89 24.46 17.75
N TYR A 289 -2.79 24.71 17.06
CA TYR A 289 -1.43 24.24 17.35
C TYR A 289 -0.42 25.23 16.79
N LYS A 290 0.73 25.34 17.46
CA LYS A 290 1.85 26.21 17.04
C LYS A 290 2.70 25.57 15.94
N ASP A 291 2.89 24.26 16.03
CA ASP A 291 3.73 23.46 15.17
C ASP A 291 3.22 22.00 15.18
N LEU A 292 3.78 21.14 14.32
CA LEU A 292 3.38 19.73 14.25
C LEU A 292 3.75 18.94 15.52
N GLU A 293 4.72 19.41 16.32
CA GLU A 293 5.11 18.78 17.58
C GLU A 293 4.07 19.07 18.69
N ASP A 294 3.61 20.32 18.80
CA ASP A 294 2.49 20.73 19.64
C ASP A 294 1.21 19.96 19.25
N LEU A 295 0.93 19.82 17.95
CA LEU A 295 -0.15 18.96 17.46
C LEU A 295 0.04 17.50 17.91
N ALA A 296 1.25 16.94 17.79
CA ALA A 296 1.61 15.59 18.25
C ALA A 296 1.38 15.40 19.76
N TYR A 297 1.93 16.28 20.61
CA TYR A 297 1.74 16.25 22.06
C TYR A 297 0.26 16.43 22.44
N SER A 298 -0.48 17.24 21.68
CA SER A 298 -1.91 17.44 21.92
C SER A 298 -2.74 16.17 21.72
N PHE A 299 -2.26 15.18 20.97
CA PHE A 299 -2.86 13.84 20.95
C PHE A 299 -2.54 13.10 22.25
N ILE A 300 -1.26 13.04 22.65
CA ILE A 300 -0.78 12.31 23.83
C ILE A 300 -1.49 12.79 25.11
N GLY A 301 -1.68 14.10 25.27
CA GLY A 301 -2.35 14.70 26.43
C GLY A 301 -3.88 14.63 26.45
N THR A 302 -4.55 14.24 25.35
CA THR A 302 -6.04 14.17 25.29
C THR A 302 -6.61 12.76 25.40
N PHE A 303 -5.76 11.73 25.51
CA PHE A 303 -6.20 10.34 25.74
C PHE A 303 -6.88 10.10 27.09
N ASP A 304 -6.65 10.97 28.08
CA ASP A 304 -7.13 10.80 29.45
C ASP A 304 -8.61 11.25 29.62
N GLY A 305 -9.43 11.14 28.55
CA GLY A 305 -10.89 11.27 28.66
C GLY A 305 -11.68 11.72 27.42
N GLN A 306 -11.06 12.19 26.32
CA GLN A 306 -11.83 12.71 25.16
C GLN A 306 -11.41 12.14 23.78
N PRO A 307 -11.81 10.89 23.46
CA PRO A 307 -11.61 10.29 22.13
C PRO A 307 -12.11 11.17 20.95
N GLN A 308 -13.20 11.92 21.16
CA GLN A 308 -13.78 12.84 20.18
C GLN A 308 -12.90 14.08 19.89
N SER A 309 -11.91 14.38 20.74
CA SER A 309 -10.91 15.42 20.47
C SER A 309 -9.82 14.89 19.53
N VAL A 310 -9.30 13.69 19.81
CA VAL A 310 -8.34 12.99 18.94
C VAL A 310 -8.95 12.74 17.55
N LEU A 311 -10.18 12.24 17.47
CA LEU A 311 -10.87 11.98 16.20
C LEU A 311 -11.00 13.25 15.34
N ARG A 312 -11.34 14.40 15.94
CA ARG A 312 -11.40 15.68 15.21
C ARG A 312 -10.04 16.10 14.66
N LYS A 313 -8.97 15.92 15.45
CA LYS A 313 -7.59 16.23 15.02
C LYS A 313 -7.10 15.34 13.89
N LEU A 314 -7.39 14.04 13.95
CA LEU A 314 -7.08 13.12 12.85
C LEU A 314 -7.84 13.49 11.57
N LYS A 315 -9.15 13.79 11.66
CA LYS A 315 -9.94 14.22 10.49
C LYS A 315 -9.45 15.54 9.89
N TYR A 316 -9.01 16.49 10.70
CA TYR A 316 -8.39 17.72 10.22
C TYR A 316 -7.14 17.45 9.37
N ILE A 317 -6.22 16.60 9.84
CA ILE A 317 -4.99 16.27 9.10
C ILE A 317 -5.33 15.50 7.81
N GLU A 318 -6.27 14.55 7.88
CA GLU A 318 -6.76 13.80 6.72
C GLU A 318 -7.33 14.73 5.65
N GLN A 319 -8.21 15.67 6.00
CA GLN A 319 -8.78 16.62 5.05
C GLN A 319 -7.72 17.51 4.37
N VAL A 320 -6.69 17.95 5.12
CA VAL A 320 -5.59 18.75 4.56
C VAL A 320 -4.75 17.95 3.58
N LEU A 321 -4.31 16.75 3.98
CA LEU A 321 -3.43 15.91 3.14
C LEU A 321 -4.17 15.32 1.93
N SER A 322 -5.45 14.97 2.09
CA SER A 322 -6.32 14.56 0.98
C SER A 322 -6.53 15.68 -0.04
N ALA A 323 -6.73 16.92 0.44
CA ALA A 323 -6.82 18.09 -0.44
C ALA A 323 -5.50 18.39 -1.17
N LEU A 324 -4.34 18.12 -0.54
CA LEU A 324 -3.01 18.29 -1.14
C LEU A 324 -2.74 17.22 -2.20
N ASN A 325 -2.97 15.94 -1.88
CA ASN A 325 -2.78 14.79 -2.76
C ASN A 325 -3.64 14.82 -4.04
N LYS A 326 -4.69 15.66 -4.07
CA LYS A 326 -5.52 15.88 -5.27
C LYS A 326 -4.84 16.79 -6.31
N TYR A 327 -3.79 17.51 -5.94
CA TYR A 327 -3.17 18.56 -6.77
C TYR A 327 -1.66 18.45 -6.93
N ASP A 328 -0.98 17.84 -5.98
CA ASP A 328 0.47 17.60 -6.04
C ASP A 328 0.80 16.30 -5.31
N GLU A 329 1.92 15.68 -5.66
CA GLU A 329 2.38 14.47 -4.98
C GLU A 329 2.75 14.81 -3.52
N LEU A 330 2.28 13.96 -2.59
CA LEU A 330 2.70 14.03 -1.20
C LEU A 330 4.20 13.71 -1.10
N SER A 331 4.95 14.49 -0.34
CA SER A 331 6.30 14.08 0.06
C SER A 331 6.24 12.77 0.85
N LEU A 332 7.34 12.01 0.88
CA LEU A 332 7.41 10.75 1.65
C LEU A 332 6.99 10.94 3.13
N ALA A 333 7.28 12.08 3.74
CA ALA A 333 6.84 12.39 5.11
C ALA A 333 5.32 12.63 5.20
N GLU A 334 4.73 13.33 4.22
CA GLU A 334 3.29 13.57 4.09
C GLU A 334 2.51 12.30 3.79
N GLU A 335 3.00 11.45 2.89
CA GLU A 335 2.39 10.16 2.56
C GLU A 335 2.37 9.23 3.77
N ASN A 336 3.50 9.12 4.48
CA ASN A 336 3.59 8.37 5.73
C ASN A 336 2.61 8.93 6.79
N LEU A 337 2.50 10.25 6.92
CA LEU A 337 1.56 10.90 7.86
C LEU A 337 0.11 10.63 7.46
N TYR A 338 -0.23 10.71 6.17
CA TYR A 338 -1.57 10.46 5.64
C TYR A 338 -2.00 9.01 5.89
N ASN A 339 -1.16 8.05 5.49
CA ASN A 339 -1.41 6.62 5.70
C ASN A 339 -1.52 6.27 7.20
N PHE A 340 -0.71 6.89 8.05
CA PHE A 340 -0.80 6.73 9.50
C PHE A 340 -2.10 7.32 10.08
N VAL A 341 -2.51 8.51 9.63
CA VAL A 341 -3.76 9.15 10.05
C VAL A 341 -4.98 8.34 9.59
N LEU A 342 -5.01 7.85 8.35
CA LEU A 342 -6.06 6.96 7.84
C LEU A 342 -6.15 5.69 8.71
N LYS A 343 -5.03 5.03 8.98
CA LYS A 343 -4.95 3.86 9.86
C LYS A 343 -5.51 4.13 11.26
N LEU A 344 -5.24 5.30 11.82
CA LEU A 344 -5.82 5.70 13.11
C LEU A 344 -7.31 6.03 13.02
N LEU A 345 -7.76 6.72 11.96
CA LEU A 345 -9.19 6.99 11.73
C LEU A 345 -10.00 5.70 11.59
N GLY A 346 -9.47 4.69 10.89
CA GLY A 346 -10.05 3.35 10.86
C GLY A 346 -10.23 2.77 12.25
N ARG A 347 -9.19 2.85 13.11
CA ARG A 347 -9.26 2.43 14.52
C ARG A 347 -10.29 3.20 15.36
N PHE A 348 -10.54 4.48 15.09
CA PHE A 348 -11.60 5.24 15.77
C PHE A 348 -13.01 4.96 15.21
N ASN A 349 -13.11 4.51 13.96
CA ASN A 349 -14.36 4.08 13.32
C ASN A 349 -14.76 2.63 13.65
N LEU A 350 -13.93 1.88 14.40
CA LEU A 350 -14.18 0.49 14.86
C LEU A 350 -15.45 0.29 15.71
N ASN A 351 -16.21 1.35 16.02
CA ASN A 351 -17.55 1.22 16.61
C ASN A 351 -18.53 0.45 15.69
N LYS A 352 -18.23 0.32 14.39
CA LYS A 352 -18.83 -0.69 13.51
C LYS A 352 -17.82 -1.83 13.35
N SER A 353 -18.09 -2.98 13.96
CA SER A 353 -17.36 -4.22 13.64
C SER A 353 -17.55 -4.54 12.15
N PRO A 354 -16.51 -5.01 11.44
CA PRO A 354 -16.67 -5.46 10.07
C PRO A 354 -17.64 -6.65 10.04
N THR A 355 -18.48 -6.69 9.02
CA THR A 355 -19.25 -7.88 8.65
C THR A 355 -18.30 -9.02 8.32
N ASP A 356 -18.81 -10.26 8.40
CA ASP A 356 -18.03 -11.45 8.03
C ASP A 356 -17.45 -11.35 6.63
N LYS A 357 -18.21 -10.82 5.66
CA LYS A 357 -17.74 -10.57 4.29
C LYS A 357 -16.58 -9.58 4.24
N GLU A 358 -16.76 -8.36 4.77
CA GLU A 358 -15.69 -7.35 4.80
C GLU A 358 -14.40 -7.90 5.48
N PHE A 359 -14.54 -8.71 6.53
CA PHE A 359 -13.41 -9.32 7.25
C PHE A 359 -12.71 -10.44 6.46
N ALA A 360 -13.47 -11.37 5.88
CA ALA A 360 -12.93 -12.49 5.12
C ALA A 360 -12.34 -12.05 3.76
N GLU A 361 -12.97 -11.08 3.09
CA GLU A 361 -12.50 -10.47 1.85
C GLU A 361 -11.18 -9.73 2.07
N ALA A 362 -11.08 -8.90 3.13
CA ALA A 362 -9.84 -8.24 3.49
C ALA A 362 -8.70 -9.20 3.90
N PHE A 363 -9.03 -10.40 4.40
CA PHE A 363 -8.05 -11.47 4.63
C PHE A 363 -7.62 -12.14 3.32
N TYR A 364 -8.56 -12.46 2.42
CA TYR A 364 -8.31 -13.05 1.12
C TYR A 364 -7.43 -12.16 0.23
N GLU A 365 -7.68 -10.85 0.22
CA GLU A 365 -6.82 -9.91 -0.54
C GLU A 365 -5.41 -9.75 0.05
N GLN A 366 -5.24 -9.98 1.36
CA GLN A 366 -3.92 -9.98 2.01
C GLN A 366 -3.13 -11.30 1.83
N MET A 367 -3.65 -12.27 1.08
CA MET A 367 -2.94 -13.51 0.77
C MET A 367 -1.74 -13.28 -0.15
N LEU A 368 -0.65 -13.99 0.13
CA LEU A 368 0.65 -13.74 -0.47
C LEU A 368 0.77 -14.10 -1.94
N GLY A 369 0.07 -15.17 -2.37
CA GLY A 369 0.20 -15.73 -3.70
C GLY A 369 -1.02 -16.57 -4.12
N PRO A 370 -0.92 -17.24 -5.27
CA PRO A 370 -2.04 -17.99 -5.84
C PRO A 370 -2.35 -19.31 -5.13
N LEU A 371 -1.40 -19.95 -4.43
CA LEU A 371 -1.61 -21.25 -3.80
C LEU A 371 -2.45 -21.13 -2.52
N SER A 372 -2.19 -20.08 -1.73
CA SER A 372 -3.02 -19.78 -0.55
C SER A 372 -4.44 -19.38 -0.95
N ARG A 373 -4.58 -18.56 -2.01
CA ARG A 373 -5.89 -18.22 -2.60
C ARG A 373 -6.61 -19.47 -3.10
N ALA A 374 -5.97 -20.31 -3.91
CA ALA A 374 -6.56 -21.56 -4.41
C ALA A 374 -7.00 -22.53 -3.30
N ALA A 375 -6.18 -22.67 -2.24
CA ALA A 375 -6.52 -23.53 -1.11
C ALA A 375 -7.72 -22.99 -0.30
N VAL A 376 -7.91 -21.67 -0.23
CA VAL A 376 -9.12 -21.07 0.37
C VAL A 376 -10.32 -21.18 -0.56
N SER A 377 -10.17 -20.93 -1.87
CA SER A 377 -11.27 -21.06 -2.82
C SER A 377 -11.79 -22.50 -2.95
N SER A 378 -10.91 -23.49 -2.81
CA SER A 378 -11.28 -24.91 -2.74
C SER A 378 -12.03 -25.26 -1.43
N ALA A 379 -11.53 -24.78 -0.28
CA ALA A 379 -12.11 -25.11 1.02
C ALA A 379 -13.42 -24.36 1.34
N TYR A 380 -13.62 -23.16 0.79
CA TYR A 380 -14.73 -22.26 1.08
C TYR A 380 -15.55 -21.89 -0.16
N ALA A 381 -15.60 -22.73 -1.19
CA ALA A 381 -16.44 -22.51 -2.36
C ALA A 381 -17.91 -22.27 -1.97
N ALA A 382 -18.53 -21.22 -2.49
CA ALA A 382 -19.92 -20.90 -2.18
C ALA A 382 -20.91 -21.97 -2.68
N LYS A 383 -22.06 -22.05 -2.01
CA LYS A 383 -23.21 -22.87 -2.46
C LYS A 383 -24.20 -22.10 -3.32
N ASP A 384 -24.15 -20.77 -3.27
CA ASP A 384 -24.90 -19.88 -4.16
C ASP A 384 -24.06 -19.64 -5.41
N LEU A 385 -24.70 -19.64 -6.59
CA LEU A 385 -24.04 -19.36 -7.86
C LEU A 385 -23.66 -17.88 -8.05
N ASN A 386 -24.16 -17.00 -7.19
CA ASN A 386 -23.91 -15.55 -7.24
C ASN A 386 -22.75 -15.08 -6.35
N GLU A 387 -22.17 -15.96 -5.53
CA GLU A 387 -20.98 -15.67 -4.73
C GLU A 387 -19.85 -16.64 -5.09
N GLU A 388 -18.59 -16.20 -5.01
CA GLU A 388 -17.45 -17.09 -5.26
C GLU A 388 -17.11 -17.92 -4.00
N LEU A 389 -17.23 -17.33 -2.81
CA LEU A 389 -16.82 -17.92 -1.53
C LEU A 389 -17.91 -17.81 -0.43
N ASP A 390 -18.01 -18.81 0.44
CA ASP A 390 -18.75 -18.76 1.70
C ASP A 390 -17.98 -17.91 2.72
N TRP A 391 -18.17 -16.60 2.61
CA TRP A 391 -17.47 -15.61 3.41
C TRP A 391 -17.72 -15.74 4.93
N SER A 392 -18.88 -16.26 5.35
CA SER A 392 -19.20 -16.42 6.77
C SER A 392 -18.50 -17.64 7.37
N ALA A 393 -18.44 -18.77 6.64
CA ALA A 393 -17.61 -19.91 7.02
C ALA A 393 -16.12 -19.51 7.11
N LEU A 394 -15.60 -18.79 6.11
CA LEU A 394 -14.23 -18.31 6.09
C LEU A 394 -13.94 -17.35 7.27
N ALA A 395 -14.79 -16.35 7.50
CA ALA A 395 -14.66 -15.42 8.63
C ALA A 395 -14.64 -16.13 9.99
N LYS A 396 -15.50 -17.13 10.16
CA LYS A 396 -15.59 -17.94 11.37
C LYS A 396 -14.31 -18.74 11.59
N ASP A 397 -13.84 -19.48 10.59
CA ASP A 397 -12.68 -20.37 10.74
C ASP A 397 -11.36 -19.60 10.92
N ILE A 398 -11.26 -18.36 10.43
CA ILE A 398 -10.18 -17.42 10.78
C ILE A 398 -10.24 -17.05 12.27
N ARG A 399 -11.42 -16.66 12.78
CA ARG A 399 -11.59 -16.24 14.20
C ARG A 399 -11.42 -17.39 15.19
N ASP A 400 -11.88 -18.60 14.81
CA ASP A 400 -11.67 -19.85 15.55
C ASP A 400 -10.20 -20.32 15.47
N GLY A 401 -9.38 -19.71 14.59
CA GLY A 401 -7.95 -19.98 14.46
C GLY A 401 -7.61 -21.25 13.66
N GLN A 402 -8.55 -21.77 12.88
CA GLN A 402 -8.31 -22.93 12.00
C GLN A 402 -7.39 -22.57 10.83
N LEU A 403 -7.44 -21.32 10.36
CA LEU A 403 -6.54 -20.77 9.33
C LEU A 403 -5.35 -19.98 9.90
N ASN A 404 -4.93 -20.29 11.14
CA ASN A 404 -3.80 -19.62 11.79
C ASN A 404 -2.50 -19.74 11.00
N ASP A 405 -2.32 -20.82 10.23
CA ASP A 405 -1.21 -21.00 9.30
C ASP A 405 -1.18 -19.90 8.24
N LEU A 406 -2.24 -19.75 7.44
CA LEU A 406 -2.37 -18.72 6.41
C LEU A 406 -2.30 -17.30 6.99
N VAL A 407 -2.86 -17.11 8.19
CA VAL A 407 -2.73 -15.86 8.94
C VAL A 407 -1.26 -15.55 9.24
N ILE A 408 -0.44 -16.53 9.68
CA ILE A 408 1.00 -16.33 9.88
C ILE A 408 1.73 -16.10 8.55
N TYR A 409 1.32 -16.74 7.45
CA TYR A 409 1.96 -16.60 6.13
C TYR A 409 1.93 -15.13 5.68
N SER A 410 0.78 -14.46 5.79
CA SER A 410 0.65 -13.01 5.50
C SER A 410 1.56 -12.09 6.35
N ARG A 411 2.08 -12.59 7.49
CA ARG A 411 2.95 -11.81 8.41
C ARG A 411 4.42 -12.00 8.15
N VAL A 412 4.82 -13.14 7.57
CA VAL A 412 6.20 -13.34 7.13
C VAL A 412 6.48 -12.71 5.77
N ALA A 413 5.45 -12.19 5.09
CA ALA A 413 5.56 -11.45 3.82
C ALA A 413 6.78 -10.50 3.72
N PRO A 414 7.07 -9.59 4.69
CA PRO A 414 8.22 -8.68 4.56
C PRO A 414 9.58 -9.40 4.50
N TYR A 415 9.68 -10.57 5.13
CA TYR A 415 10.87 -11.41 5.07
C TYR A 415 11.00 -12.11 3.72
N ILE A 416 9.87 -12.48 3.08
CA ILE A 416 9.82 -13.11 1.74
C ILE A 416 10.09 -12.10 0.63
N ASP A 417 9.59 -10.87 0.74
CA ASP A 417 9.70 -9.84 -0.30
C ASP A 417 11.17 -9.55 -0.65
N ILE A 418 12.02 -9.45 0.36
CA ILE A 418 13.48 -9.26 0.22
C ILE A 418 14.12 -10.42 -0.56
N LEU A 419 13.60 -11.64 -0.45
CA LEU A 419 14.09 -12.85 -1.16
C LEU A 419 13.63 -12.93 -2.62
N HIS A 420 12.74 -12.04 -3.04
CA HIS A 420 12.17 -12.01 -4.40
C HIS A 420 12.63 -10.83 -5.25
N ASN A 421 13.19 -9.77 -4.66
CA ASN A 421 13.45 -8.50 -5.35
C ASN A 421 14.64 -8.49 -6.35
N GLU A 422 15.29 -9.62 -6.62
CA GLU A 422 16.43 -9.74 -7.56
C GLU A 422 16.05 -10.37 -8.92
N ILE A 423 14.80 -10.22 -9.37
CA ILE A 423 14.31 -10.77 -10.65
C ILE A 423 14.32 -9.71 -11.76
N TYR A 424 14.97 -10.02 -12.89
CA TYR A 424 14.82 -9.26 -14.14
C TYR A 424 13.40 -9.45 -14.67
N LYS A 425 12.59 -8.39 -14.66
CA LYS A 425 11.23 -8.44 -15.22
C LYS A 425 11.30 -8.61 -16.74
N PRO A 426 10.54 -9.55 -17.34
CA PRO A 426 10.48 -9.65 -18.80
C PRO A 426 9.92 -8.36 -19.39
N SER A 427 10.33 -8.07 -20.62
CA SER A 427 9.75 -7.00 -21.40
C SER A 427 8.74 -7.61 -22.34
N TYR A 428 7.50 -7.20 -22.18
CA TYR A 428 6.45 -7.53 -23.12
C TYR A 428 6.40 -6.53 -24.26
N PHE A 429 5.79 -6.96 -25.35
CA PHE A 429 5.25 -6.08 -26.36
C PHE A 429 3.83 -6.55 -26.70
N ASP A 430 2.92 -5.60 -26.85
CA ASP A 430 1.57 -5.90 -27.27
C ASP A 430 1.58 -6.24 -28.75
N LYS A 431 0.93 -7.34 -29.11
CA LYS A 431 0.81 -7.79 -30.49
C LYS A 431 -0.65 -8.04 -30.82
N PRO A 432 -1.19 -7.53 -31.94
CA PRO A 432 -2.54 -7.85 -32.38
C PRO A 432 -2.56 -9.29 -32.93
N SER A 433 -2.69 -10.28 -32.04
CA SER A 433 -2.74 -11.72 -32.38
C SER A 433 -3.96 -12.47 -31.85
N GLY A 434 -4.74 -11.84 -30.96
CA GLY A 434 -5.90 -12.49 -30.34
C GLY A 434 -7.12 -12.60 -31.27
N GLU A 435 -8.29 -12.77 -30.65
CA GLU A 435 -9.57 -12.82 -31.35
C GLU A 435 -9.83 -11.54 -32.18
N LEU A 436 -10.60 -11.70 -33.26
CA LEU A 436 -11.01 -10.57 -34.11
C LEU A 436 -12.04 -9.71 -33.36
N GLU A 437 -11.78 -8.42 -33.27
CA GLU A 437 -12.67 -7.44 -32.68
C GLU A 437 -13.30 -6.55 -33.75
N LEU A 438 -14.54 -6.10 -33.51
CA LEU A 438 -15.22 -5.12 -34.35
C LEU A 438 -14.54 -3.76 -34.20
N ILE A 439 -13.69 -3.38 -35.18
CA ILE A 439 -13.05 -2.06 -35.37
C ILE A 439 -12.76 -1.32 -34.05
N ASN A 440 -11.66 -1.67 -33.41
CA ASN A 440 -11.18 -1.02 -32.19
C ASN A 440 -10.18 0.13 -32.51
N GLU A 441 -9.63 0.77 -31.47
CA GLU A 441 -8.62 1.83 -31.60
C GLU A 441 -7.20 1.32 -31.90
N THR A 442 -7.01 0.00 -32.13
CA THR A 442 -5.69 -0.61 -32.30
C THR A 442 -5.25 -0.67 -33.78
N ASP A 443 -3.94 -0.77 -34.01
CA ASP A 443 -3.38 -0.91 -35.35
C ASP A 443 -3.88 -2.20 -36.03
N PHE A 444 -4.51 -2.04 -37.19
CA PHE A 444 -4.97 -3.18 -37.99
C PHE A 444 -3.77 -3.94 -38.59
N ILE A 445 -3.88 -5.27 -38.60
CA ILE A 445 -2.99 -6.11 -39.42
C ILE A 445 -3.65 -6.46 -40.75
N ILE A 446 -2.82 -6.76 -41.74
CA ILE A 446 -3.26 -7.15 -43.08
C ILE A 446 -3.29 -8.67 -43.13
N GLU A 447 -4.49 -9.23 -43.19
CA GLU A 447 -4.72 -10.68 -43.28
C GLU A 447 -5.42 -11.05 -44.59
N ARG A 448 -5.47 -12.34 -44.90
CA ARG A 448 -6.30 -12.85 -45.99
C ARG A 448 -7.77 -12.70 -45.61
N ALA A 449 -8.59 -12.30 -46.57
CA ALA A 449 -10.04 -12.37 -46.43
C ALA A 449 -10.49 -13.71 -47.05
N ASP A 450 -11.04 -14.58 -46.21
CA ASP A 450 -11.41 -15.95 -46.57
C ASP A 450 -12.93 -16.18 -46.44
N GLU A 451 -13.67 -15.26 -45.79
CA GLU A 451 -15.11 -15.38 -45.53
C GLU A 451 -15.92 -14.21 -46.08
N LEU A 452 -17.21 -14.43 -46.36
CA LEU A 452 -18.13 -13.38 -46.84
C LEU A 452 -18.42 -12.30 -45.79
N GLU A 453 -18.17 -12.59 -44.51
CA GLU A 453 -18.32 -11.64 -43.40
C GLU A 453 -17.15 -10.64 -43.35
N ASP A 454 -16.02 -10.93 -44.02
CA ASP A 454 -14.86 -10.04 -44.12
C ASP A 454 -15.10 -8.82 -45.04
N LEU A 455 -16.18 -8.83 -45.81
CA LEU A 455 -16.45 -7.87 -46.89
C LEU A 455 -16.40 -6.38 -46.47
N PRO A 456 -16.88 -5.96 -45.27
CA PRO A 456 -16.72 -4.59 -44.77
C PRO A 456 -15.27 -4.17 -44.46
N HIS A 457 -14.36 -5.14 -44.34
CA HIS A 457 -12.97 -4.94 -43.91
C HIS A 457 -11.95 -5.13 -45.05
N ILE A 458 -12.40 -5.47 -46.27
CA ILE A 458 -11.53 -5.69 -47.42
C ILE A 458 -10.78 -4.41 -47.80
N ILE A 459 -9.48 -4.56 -48.09
CA ILE A 459 -8.64 -3.51 -48.63
C ILE A 459 -8.94 -3.38 -50.13
N HIS A 460 -9.88 -2.48 -50.46
CA HIS A 460 -10.32 -2.22 -51.82
C HIS A 460 -9.14 -1.83 -52.74
N GLY A 461 -9.01 -2.54 -53.86
CA GLY A 461 -7.93 -2.33 -54.83
C GLY A 461 -8.31 -1.37 -55.95
N GLY A 462 -9.41 -0.63 -55.81
CA GLY A 462 -10.01 0.19 -56.87
C GLY A 462 -10.70 -0.64 -57.97
N ASN A 463 -11.01 -1.91 -57.70
CA ASN A 463 -11.71 -2.77 -58.66
C ASN A 463 -13.24 -2.61 -58.51
N PRO A 464 -14.03 -2.87 -59.57
CA PRO A 464 -15.48 -2.99 -59.45
C PRO A 464 -15.88 -4.07 -58.42
N ALA A 465 -16.92 -3.82 -57.63
CA ALA A 465 -17.36 -4.70 -56.55
C ALA A 465 -17.60 -6.16 -56.96
N GLN A 466 -18.01 -6.42 -58.21
CA GLN A 466 -18.17 -7.78 -58.74
C GLN A 466 -16.83 -8.51 -58.87
N ILE A 467 -15.75 -7.80 -59.21
CA ILE A 467 -14.39 -8.35 -59.31
C ILE A 467 -13.81 -8.55 -57.91
N GLU A 468 -14.08 -7.66 -56.96
CA GLU A 468 -13.63 -7.82 -55.58
C GLU A 468 -14.31 -9.00 -54.89
N LEU A 469 -15.62 -9.22 -55.11
CA LEU A 469 -16.32 -10.42 -54.64
C LEU A 469 -15.78 -11.71 -55.27
N LEU A 470 -15.46 -11.70 -56.58
CA LEU A 470 -14.83 -12.86 -57.22
C LEU A 470 -13.43 -13.14 -56.68
N ARG A 471 -12.66 -12.10 -56.33
CA ARG A 471 -11.35 -12.25 -55.68
C ARG A 471 -11.49 -12.75 -54.25
N LEU A 472 -12.51 -12.33 -53.50
CA LEU A 472 -12.83 -12.87 -52.17
C LEU A 472 -13.14 -14.37 -52.24
N LEU A 473 -13.97 -14.80 -53.18
CA LEU A 473 -14.28 -16.21 -53.40
C LEU A 473 -13.08 -17.04 -53.88
N ALA A 474 -12.03 -16.40 -54.40
CA ALA A 474 -10.73 -17.03 -54.71
C ALA A 474 -9.71 -16.95 -53.54
N GLY A 475 -10.00 -16.17 -52.49
CA GLY A 475 -9.07 -15.81 -51.43
C GLY A 475 -7.92 -14.90 -51.88
N ASP A 476 -8.11 -14.14 -52.96
CA ASP A 476 -7.13 -13.19 -53.51
C ASP A 476 -7.35 -11.75 -53.01
N THR A 477 -8.09 -11.59 -51.91
CA THR A 477 -8.33 -10.32 -51.20
C THR A 477 -7.68 -10.31 -49.82
N LEU A 478 -7.31 -9.11 -49.38
CA LEU A 478 -6.77 -8.85 -48.05
C LEU A 478 -7.77 -8.03 -47.25
N LYS A 479 -7.86 -8.25 -45.93
CA LYS A 479 -8.67 -7.48 -44.99
C LYS A 479 -7.82 -6.73 -43.97
N ARG A 480 -8.39 -5.67 -43.41
CA ARG A 480 -7.94 -5.04 -42.17
C ARG A 480 -8.51 -5.84 -41.00
N ALA A 481 -7.71 -6.72 -40.43
CA ALA A 481 -8.05 -7.46 -39.23
C ALA A 481 -7.66 -6.62 -38.00
N TYR A 482 -8.66 -6.24 -37.21
CA TYR A 482 -8.47 -5.67 -35.88
C TYR A 482 -8.49 -6.85 -34.92
N ARG A 483 -7.32 -7.19 -34.35
CA ARG A 483 -7.21 -8.26 -33.36
C ARG A 483 -6.99 -7.65 -31.99
N LYS A 484 -7.54 -8.31 -30.98
CA LYS A 484 -7.21 -8.00 -29.59
C LYS A 484 -5.70 -8.03 -29.40
N LEU A 485 -5.18 -6.99 -28.75
CA LEU A 485 -3.78 -6.96 -28.33
C LEU A 485 -3.56 -8.06 -27.28
N GLU A 486 -2.69 -9.00 -27.62
CA GLU A 486 -2.19 -10.01 -26.70
C GLU A 486 -0.76 -9.68 -26.32
N GLN A 487 -0.48 -9.80 -25.04
CA GLN A 487 0.82 -9.54 -24.48
C GLN A 487 1.77 -10.70 -24.83
N GLN A 488 2.66 -10.52 -25.81
CA GLN A 488 3.62 -11.54 -26.22
C GLN A 488 5.01 -11.27 -25.62
N ASN A 489 5.71 -12.34 -25.23
CA ASN A 489 7.09 -12.26 -24.76
C ASN A 489 8.01 -11.84 -25.91
N ASP A 490 8.88 -10.86 -25.68
CA ASP A 490 9.92 -10.46 -26.63
C ASP A 490 10.89 -11.64 -26.85
N PRO A 491 11.00 -12.23 -28.05
CA PRO A 491 11.93 -13.33 -28.30
C PRO A 491 13.41 -12.93 -28.13
N LYS A 492 13.72 -11.64 -27.99
CA LYS A 492 15.06 -11.12 -27.64
C LYS A 492 15.30 -11.03 -26.13
N LYS A 493 14.26 -11.17 -25.31
CA LYS A 493 14.30 -11.14 -23.84
C LYS A 493 13.52 -12.36 -23.31
N PRO A 494 14.16 -13.54 -23.26
CA PRO A 494 13.47 -14.78 -22.90
C PRO A 494 12.81 -14.69 -21.52
N ARG A 495 11.76 -15.50 -21.31
CA ARG A 495 11.14 -15.69 -20.01
C ARG A 495 12.22 -15.97 -18.95
N PRO A 496 12.24 -15.25 -17.82
CA PRO A 496 13.13 -15.57 -16.71
C PRO A 496 12.87 -16.99 -16.23
N HIS A 497 13.87 -17.85 -16.31
CA HIS A 497 13.87 -19.17 -15.69
C HIS A 497 14.69 -19.10 -14.41
N LYS A 498 14.01 -19.05 -13.27
CA LYS A 498 14.61 -18.96 -11.94
C LYS A 498 14.69 -20.36 -11.33
N VAL A 499 15.84 -20.72 -10.78
CA VAL A 499 15.96 -21.91 -9.93
C VAL A 499 16.39 -21.49 -8.53
N THR A 500 15.85 -22.13 -7.50
CA THR A 500 16.20 -21.86 -6.11
C THR A 500 16.26 -23.13 -5.29
N ILE A 501 17.41 -23.40 -4.67
CA ILE A 501 17.52 -24.44 -3.65
C ILE A 501 17.22 -23.82 -2.29
N VAL A 502 16.21 -24.37 -1.62
CA VAL A 502 15.75 -23.94 -0.30
C VAL A 502 16.24 -24.96 0.72
N LEU A 503 17.32 -24.61 1.41
CA LEU A 503 17.87 -25.34 2.54
C LEU A 503 17.08 -24.95 3.80
N TYR A 504 16.47 -25.92 4.48
CA TYR A 504 15.74 -25.65 5.72
C TYR A 504 16.08 -26.63 6.84
N ASP A 505 16.31 -26.05 8.00
CA ASP A 505 16.72 -26.71 9.23
C ASP A 505 15.55 -27.46 9.86
N ILE A 506 15.72 -28.77 10.06
CA ILE A 506 14.77 -29.63 10.78
C ILE A 506 15.36 -30.17 12.08
N SER A 507 16.45 -29.60 12.59
CA SER A 507 17.10 -30.05 13.82
C SER A 507 16.22 -29.91 15.07
N GLY A 508 16.56 -30.64 16.14
CA GLY A 508 15.78 -30.64 17.38
C GLY A 508 15.63 -29.26 18.05
N SER A 509 16.58 -28.35 17.86
CA SER A 509 16.50 -26.99 18.40
C SER A 509 15.40 -26.15 17.73
N MET A 510 14.95 -26.50 16.52
CA MET A 510 13.80 -25.88 15.87
C MET A 510 12.46 -26.13 16.58
N THR A 511 12.36 -27.14 17.44
CA THR A 511 11.17 -27.33 18.31
C THR A 511 11.04 -26.23 19.36
N GLU A 512 12.16 -25.63 19.78
CA GLU A 512 12.17 -24.63 20.85
C GLU A 512 11.44 -23.36 20.42
N GLN A 513 10.60 -22.84 21.33
CA GLN A 513 9.82 -21.62 21.13
C GLN A 513 8.95 -21.59 19.85
N LYS A 514 8.67 -22.77 19.26
CA LYS A 514 7.93 -22.95 18.00
C LYS A 514 8.64 -22.40 16.75
N LYS A 515 9.98 -22.35 16.72
CA LYS A 515 10.75 -21.96 15.53
C LYS A 515 10.35 -22.76 14.28
N GLU A 516 10.04 -24.06 14.43
CA GLU A 516 9.55 -24.94 13.37
C GLU A 516 8.24 -24.46 12.72
N VAL A 517 7.32 -23.88 13.49
CA VAL A 517 6.07 -23.32 12.98
C VAL A 517 6.36 -22.09 12.10
N LEU A 518 7.30 -21.24 12.54
CA LEU A 518 7.72 -20.09 11.76
C LEU A 518 8.51 -20.49 10.50
N ARG A 519 9.40 -21.49 10.59
CA ARG A 519 10.08 -22.08 9.42
C ARG A 519 9.07 -22.60 8.41
N ASN A 520 8.12 -23.42 8.84
CA ASN A 520 7.08 -23.98 7.96
C ASN A 520 6.26 -22.85 7.31
N ALA A 521 5.97 -21.77 8.05
CA ALA A 521 5.30 -20.60 7.51
C ALA A 521 6.13 -19.85 6.46
N ILE A 522 7.42 -19.60 6.70
CA ILE A 522 8.32 -18.96 5.72
C ILE A 522 8.44 -19.83 4.47
N LEU A 523 8.59 -21.14 4.64
CA LEU A 523 8.71 -22.10 3.55
C LEU A 523 7.46 -22.13 2.66
N ALA A 524 6.28 -22.29 3.25
CA ALA A 524 5.02 -22.27 2.53
C ALA A 524 4.73 -20.90 1.89
N SER A 525 5.07 -19.80 2.57
CA SER A 525 4.93 -18.44 2.03
C SER A 525 5.86 -18.16 0.85
N TYR A 526 7.08 -18.72 0.87
CA TYR A 526 8.02 -18.63 -0.25
C TYR A 526 7.54 -19.45 -1.45
N VAL A 527 7.05 -20.67 -1.21
CA VAL A 527 6.46 -21.52 -2.27
C VAL A 527 5.22 -20.83 -2.86
N ASP A 528 4.34 -20.25 -2.05
CA ASP A 528 3.17 -19.50 -2.52
C ASP A 528 3.56 -18.27 -3.36
N LYS A 529 4.41 -17.39 -2.80
CA LYS A 529 4.86 -16.15 -3.47
C LYS A 529 5.63 -16.43 -4.77
N SER A 530 6.42 -17.50 -4.84
CA SER A 530 7.15 -17.87 -6.07
C SER A 530 6.26 -18.21 -7.25
N GLN A 531 5.01 -18.63 -7.02
CA GLN A 531 4.10 -18.96 -8.12
C GLN A 531 3.35 -17.75 -8.71
N ILE A 532 3.51 -16.53 -8.18
CA ILE A 532 2.83 -15.33 -8.71
C ILE A 532 3.19 -15.11 -10.19
N ASP A 533 4.48 -15.09 -10.50
CA ASP A 533 4.97 -14.85 -11.86
C ASP A 533 4.73 -16.08 -12.75
N VAL A 534 4.74 -17.29 -12.17
CA VAL A 534 4.44 -18.55 -12.88
C VAL A 534 2.97 -18.58 -13.36
N VAL A 535 2.01 -18.23 -12.50
CA VAL A 535 0.57 -18.15 -12.85
C VAL A 535 0.31 -17.15 -13.96
N ARG A 536 1.01 -16.01 -13.95
CA ARG A 536 0.88 -14.97 -14.96
C ARG A 536 1.53 -15.34 -16.30
N GLY A 537 2.38 -16.37 -16.32
CA GLY A 537 3.25 -16.67 -17.46
C GLY A 537 4.42 -15.68 -17.62
N ASP A 538 4.72 -14.94 -16.55
CA ASP A 538 5.81 -13.96 -16.42
C ASP A 538 7.18 -14.60 -16.17
N GLY A 539 7.22 -15.86 -15.75
CA GLY A 539 8.46 -16.59 -15.60
C GLY A 539 8.24 -18.06 -15.27
N GLU A 540 9.35 -18.79 -15.18
CA GLU A 540 9.38 -20.15 -14.65
C GLU A 540 10.18 -20.10 -13.34
N HIS A 541 9.68 -20.74 -12.28
CA HIS A 541 10.42 -20.82 -11.01
C HIS A 541 10.43 -22.27 -10.50
N VAL A 542 11.59 -22.92 -10.59
CA VAL A 542 11.83 -24.27 -10.07
C VAL A 542 12.46 -24.20 -8.68
N LEU A 543 11.91 -24.95 -7.73
CA LEU A 543 12.38 -25.05 -6.35
C LEU A 543 12.99 -26.42 -6.07
N TYR A 544 14.08 -26.44 -5.32
CA TYR A 544 14.74 -27.64 -4.80
C TYR A 544 14.78 -27.58 -3.27
N LEU A 545 13.85 -28.28 -2.64
CA LEU A 545 13.58 -28.19 -1.20
C LEU A 545 14.39 -29.27 -0.47
N ILE A 546 15.34 -28.85 0.37
CA ILE A 546 16.29 -29.73 1.05
C ILE A 546 16.19 -29.51 2.56
N ALA A 547 15.63 -30.50 3.26
CA ALA A 547 15.73 -30.55 4.72
C ALA A 547 17.18 -30.86 5.14
N PHE A 548 17.62 -30.35 6.29
CA PHE A 548 18.85 -30.81 6.94
C PHE A 548 18.73 -30.90 8.46
N ASP A 549 19.36 -31.93 9.02
CA ASP A 549 19.62 -32.10 10.45
C ASP A 549 21.14 -32.25 10.68
N ALA A 550 21.61 -33.35 11.28
CA ALA A 550 22.99 -33.81 11.22
C ALA A 550 23.49 -33.99 9.77
N HIS A 551 22.56 -34.26 8.85
CA HIS A 551 22.80 -34.59 7.47
C HIS A 551 21.86 -33.81 6.54
N ALA A 552 22.31 -33.54 5.31
CA ALA A 552 21.42 -33.04 4.27
C ALA A 552 20.59 -34.18 3.66
N HIS A 553 19.28 -34.00 3.58
CA HIS A 553 18.38 -34.97 2.96
C HIS A 553 18.40 -34.88 1.42
N GLN A 554 17.66 -35.75 0.75
CA GLN A 554 17.49 -35.66 -0.71
C GLN A 554 16.60 -34.47 -1.09
N PRO A 555 16.89 -33.77 -2.19
CA PRO A 555 16.06 -32.66 -2.66
C PRO A 555 14.70 -33.16 -3.17
N GLU A 556 13.64 -32.47 -2.76
CA GLU A 556 12.35 -32.51 -3.43
C GLU A 556 12.29 -31.38 -4.47
N ARG A 557 12.11 -31.74 -5.74
CA ARG A 557 11.97 -30.77 -6.84
C ARG A 557 10.50 -30.41 -7.03
N VAL A 558 10.20 -29.12 -7.05
CA VAL A 558 8.90 -28.53 -7.40
C VAL A 558 9.14 -27.62 -8.60
N GLY A 559 8.72 -28.03 -9.79
CA GLY A 559 8.99 -27.30 -11.04
C GLY A 559 7.75 -26.89 -11.84
N ASP A 560 6.56 -27.19 -11.34
CA ASP A 560 5.29 -26.73 -11.90
C ASP A 560 4.30 -26.37 -10.78
N ILE A 561 3.21 -25.73 -11.15
CA ILE A 561 2.23 -25.22 -10.18
C ILE A 561 1.41 -26.32 -9.50
N GLU A 562 1.22 -27.48 -10.14
CA GLU A 562 0.51 -28.61 -9.54
C GLU A 562 1.37 -29.22 -8.42
N GLN A 563 2.68 -29.39 -8.67
CA GLN A 563 3.66 -29.76 -7.66
C GLN A 563 3.74 -28.73 -6.54
N ALA A 564 3.68 -27.44 -6.85
CA ALA A 564 3.72 -26.37 -5.85
C ALA A 564 2.47 -26.38 -4.96
N GLN A 565 1.27 -26.54 -5.54
CA GLN A 565 0.01 -26.67 -4.80
C GLN A 565 0.02 -27.92 -3.91
N ASN A 566 0.40 -29.09 -4.48
CA ASN A 566 0.52 -30.33 -3.72
C ASN A 566 1.51 -30.23 -2.55
N TYR A 567 2.65 -29.55 -2.75
CA TYR A 567 3.61 -29.29 -1.68
C TYR A 567 3.02 -28.37 -0.61
N PHE A 568 2.36 -27.28 -1.01
CA PHE A 568 1.73 -26.31 -0.13
C PHE A 568 0.62 -26.94 0.73
N ASP A 569 -0.29 -27.69 0.14
CA ASP A 569 -1.39 -28.35 0.86
C ASP A 569 -0.88 -29.48 1.78
N ARG A 570 0.20 -30.17 1.39
CA ARG A 570 0.88 -31.13 2.26
C ARG A 570 1.56 -30.44 3.44
N MET A 571 2.20 -29.28 3.24
CA MET A 571 2.79 -28.47 4.33
C MET A 571 1.74 -27.97 5.33
N ARG A 572 0.52 -27.67 4.87
CA ARG A 572 -0.59 -27.25 5.73
C ARG A 572 -1.20 -28.41 6.51
N SER A 573 -1.46 -29.53 5.84
CA SER A 573 -2.10 -30.72 6.44
C SER A 573 -1.16 -31.60 7.26
N GLN A 574 0.12 -31.63 6.91
CA GLN A 574 1.18 -32.39 7.58
C GLN A 574 2.45 -31.52 7.73
N PRO A 575 2.44 -30.52 8.63
CA PRO A 575 3.60 -29.66 8.84
C PRO A 575 4.83 -30.47 9.22
N LEU A 576 5.97 -30.12 8.63
CA LEU A 576 7.25 -30.78 8.94
C LEU A 576 7.58 -30.62 10.42
N GLY A 577 7.85 -31.73 11.10
CA GLY A 577 8.39 -31.74 12.46
C GLY A 577 9.88 -31.39 12.51
N SER A 578 10.48 -31.51 13.68
CA SER A 578 11.91 -31.29 13.88
C SER A 578 12.53 -32.27 14.89
N GLY A 579 13.79 -32.64 14.69
CA GLY A 579 14.54 -33.62 15.47
C GLY A 579 15.98 -33.79 14.99
N GLY A 580 16.82 -34.49 15.75
CA GLY A 580 18.25 -34.64 15.42
C GLY A 580 19.11 -33.45 15.85
N SER A 581 20.40 -33.48 15.50
CA SER A 581 21.33 -32.35 15.68
C SER A 581 21.28 -31.40 14.47
N ASP A 582 21.96 -30.25 14.53
CA ASP A 582 22.10 -29.29 13.43
C ASP A 582 23.50 -29.42 12.76
N SER A 583 23.52 -29.37 11.43
CA SER A 583 24.72 -29.21 10.60
C SER A 583 24.44 -28.41 9.31
N ILE A 584 24.26 -27.09 9.46
CA ILE A 584 24.28 -26.09 8.35
C ILE A 584 25.38 -26.37 7.31
N THR A 585 26.56 -26.83 7.75
CA THR A 585 27.70 -27.16 6.87
C THR A 585 27.33 -28.22 5.84
N GLU A 586 26.67 -29.31 6.24
CA GLU A 586 26.31 -30.40 5.33
C GLU A 586 25.21 -29.96 4.36
N GLY A 587 24.23 -29.17 4.82
CA GLY A 587 23.21 -28.56 3.96
C GLY A 587 23.82 -27.68 2.86
N MET A 588 24.72 -26.76 3.23
CA MET A 588 25.40 -25.87 2.28
C MET A 588 26.31 -26.63 1.30
N VAL A 589 27.08 -27.62 1.78
CA VAL A 589 27.92 -28.47 0.91
C VAL A 589 27.05 -29.26 -0.07
N LYS A 590 25.90 -29.81 0.37
CA LYS A 590 24.98 -30.53 -0.51
C LYS A 590 24.39 -29.62 -1.60
N ALA A 591 24.03 -28.38 -1.27
CA ALA A 591 23.56 -27.40 -2.27
C ALA A 591 24.62 -27.10 -3.33
N TYR A 592 25.85 -26.77 -2.93
CA TYR A 592 26.91 -26.46 -3.90
C TYR A 592 27.31 -27.68 -4.75
N ASN A 593 27.36 -28.88 -4.17
CA ASN A 593 27.61 -30.10 -4.94
C ASN A 593 26.52 -30.34 -5.98
N LEU A 594 25.24 -30.08 -5.65
CA LEU A 594 24.12 -30.23 -6.59
C LEU A 594 24.22 -29.24 -7.77
N ILE A 595 24.62 -27.99 -7.51
CA ILE A 595 24.90 -26.99 -8.56
C ILE A 595 26.07 -27.45 -9.44
N ALA A 596 27.17 -27.91 -8.84
CA ALA A 596 28.34 -28.38 -9.57
C ALA A 596 28.05 -29.64 -10.42
N GLU A 597 27.21 -30.55 -9.93
CA GLU A 597 26.74 -31.73 -10.68
C GLU A 597 25.88 -31.33 -11.89
N HIS A 598 24.97 -30.37 -11.73
CA HIS A 598 24.14 -29.86 -12.83
C HIS A 598 24.97 -29.08 -13.86
N GLN A 599 25.93 -28.23 -13.45
CA GLN A 599 26.85 -27.55 -14.37
C GLN A 599 27.67 -28.52 -15.21
N LYS A 600 28.10 -29.66 -14.65
CA LYS A 600 28.84 -30.71 -15.37
C LYS A 600 27.96 -31.48 -16.37
N SER A 601 26.64 -31.42 -16.25
CA SER A 601 25.67 -32.18 -17.08
C SER A 601 24.78 -31.31 -17.99
N GLY A 602 24.84 -29.97 -17.87
CA GLY A 602 23.96 -29.06 -18.60
C GLY A 602 22.53 -29.03 -18.04
N GLY A 603 22.40 -29.08 -16.71
CA GLY A 603 21.11 -29.13 -16.00
C GLY A 603 20.66 -27.77 -15.44
N GLU A 604 19.38 -27.64 -15.13
CA GLU A 604 18.71 -26.37 -14.77
C GLU A 604 19.29 -25.55 -13.59
N LEU A 605 20.10 -26.16 -12.71
CA LEU A 605 20.67 -25.50 -11.53
C LEU A 605 21.91 -24.63 -11.80
N GLU A 606 22.30 -24.39 -13.06
CA GLU A 606 23.53 -23.65 -13.41
C GLU A 606 23.67 -22.30 -12.70
N GLN A 607 22.55 -21.55 -12.51
CA GLN A 607 22.50 -20.25 -11.84
C GLN A 607 21.52 -20.26 -10.64
N ALA A 608 21.56 -21.31 -9.82
CA ALA A 608 20.62 -21.46 -8.71
C ALA A 608 20.87 -20.47 -7.56
N ASN A 609 19.81 -19.80 -7.13
CA ASN A 609 19.81 -19.08 -5.85
C ASN A 609 19.75 -20.08 -4.68
N ILE A 610 20.35 -19.73 -3.53
CA ILE A 610 20.23 -20.50 -2.30
C ILE A 610 19.45 -19.68 -1.27
N LEU A 611 18.39 -20.28 -0.72
CA LEU A 611 17.67 -19.78 0.45
C LEU A 611 17.95 -20.69 1.64
N LEU A 612 18.61 -20.18 2.68
CA LEU A 612 18.88 -20.91 3.92
C LEU A 612 17.94 -20.45 5.03
N ILE A 613 17.23 -21.38 5.68
CA ILE A 613 16.35 -21.13 6.83
C ILE A 613 16.83 -21.98 8.01
N THR A 614 17.26 -21.36 9.11
CA THR A 614 17.86 -22.07 10.27
C THR A 614 17.69 -21.30 11.58
N ASP A 615 17.83 -21.95 12.73
CA ASP A 615 18.06 -21.22 13.99
C ASP A 615 19.53 -20.86 14.21
N ALA A 616 20.40 -21.39 13.36
CA ALA A 616 21.82 -21.20 13.35
C ALA A 616 22.53 -21.54 14.67
N VAL A 617 22.10 -22.56 15.41
CA VAL A 617 22.76 -22.95 16.67
C VAL A 617 24.08 -23.71 16.44
N ALA A 618 24.25 -24.45 15.33
CA ALA A 618 25.49 -25.18 15.04
C ALA A 618 26.68 -24.27 14.67
N LYS A 619 27.87 -24.87 14.75
CA LYS A 619 29.12 -24.28 14.24
C LYS A 619 29.22 -24.47 12.73
N ILE A 620 29.64 -23.41 12.04
CA ILE A 620 29.78 -23.42 10.57
C ILE A 620 31.25 -23.69 10.20
N ASN A 621 31.50 -24.73 9.42
CA ASN A 621 32.82 -25.02 8.87
C ASN A 621 32.97 -24.39 7.48
N PHE A 622 33.35 -23.11 7.46
CA PHE A 622 33.54 -22.33 6.23
C PHE A 622 34.49 -22.98 5.22
N ALA A 623 35.57 -23.64 5.66
CA ALA A 623 36.53 -24.25 4.75
C ALA A 623 35.94 -25.41 3.93
N SER A 624 35.00 -26.18 4.49
CA SER A 624 34.26 -27.20 3.73
C SER A 624 33.31 -26.57 2.70
N ILE A 625 32.65 -25.46 3.08
CA ILE A 625 31.69 -24.75 2.22
C ILE A 625 32.41 -24.07 1.05
N GLU A 626 33.50 -23.35 1.33
CA GLU A 626 34.37 -22.73 0.31
C GLU A 626 34.94 -23.77 -0.66
N LYS A 627 35.36 -24.94 -0.14
CA LYS A 627 35.83 -26.04 -0.99
C LYS A 627 34.75 -26.55 -1.93
N ALA A 628 33.52 -26.76 -1.45
CA ALA A 628 32.41 -27.21 -2.30
C ALA A 628 32.02 -26.16 -3.36
N ARG A 629 31.99 -24.88 -2.98
CA ARG A 629 31.80 -23.77 -3.93
C ARG A 629 32.92 -23.69 -4.98
N GLY A 630 34.14 -24.10 -4.64
CA GLY A 630 35.27 -24.18 -5.58
C GLY A 630 35.11 -25.20 -6.71
N GLU A 631 34.09 -26.08 -6.66
CA GLU A 631 33.75 -27.00 -7.77
C GLU A 631 32.78 -26.40 -8.80
N ILE A 632 32.26 -25.20 -8.53
CA ILE A 632 31.34 -24.42 -9.37
C ILE A 632 32.13 -23.35 -10.13
N ASP A 633 31.74 -23.00 -11.36
CA ASP A 633 32.40 -21.91 -12.10
C ASP A 633 32.46 -20.61 -11.27
N GLN A 634 33.61 -19.95 -11.26
CA GLN A 634 33.84 -18.68 -10.57
C GLN A 634 33.16 -17.51 -11.28
N ASN A 635 32.88 -17.62 -12.57
CA ASN A 635 32.15 -16.61 -13.35
C ASN A 635 30.65 -16.59 -13.04
N ILE A 636 30.13 -17.64 -12.41
CA ILE A 636 28.72 -17.74 -12.05
C ILE A 636 28.49 -17.09 -10.69
N GLU A 637 27.77 -15.99 -10.71
CA GLU A 637 27.30 -15.31 -9.51
C GLU A 637 26.20 -16.15 -8.83
N LEU A 638 26.39 -16.46 -7.55
CA LEU A 638 25.39 -17.13 -6.73
C LEU A 638 24.92 -16.15 -5.64
N ALA A 639 23.62 -16.10 -5.38
CA ALA A 639 23.06 -15.40 -4.22
C ALA A 639 22.71 -16.40 -3.12
N LEU A 640 23.24 -16.17 -1.91
CA LEU A 640 22.86 -16.87 -0.69
C LEU A 640 22.03 -15.92 0.18
N ASN A 641 20.74 -16.20 0.28
CA ASN A 641 19.83 -15.48 1.15
C ASN A 641 19.61 -16.30 2.42
N ALA A 642 19.92 -15.76 3.59
CA ALA A 642 19.82 -16.48 4.86
C ALA A 642 18.81 -15.86 5.82
N VAL A 643 17.80 -16.64 6.25
CA VAL A 643 16.86 -16.29 7.33
C VAL A 643 17.23 -17.08 8.57
N THR A 644 17.59 -16.37 9.64
CA THR A 644 17.98 -16.97 10.93
C THR A 644 16.97 -16.67 12.03
N MET A 645 16.78 -17.60 12.97
CA MET A 645 15.73 -17.51 14.00
C MET A 645 16.26 -17.72 15.42
N GLY A 646 15.82 -16.90 16.37
CA GLY A 646 16.06 -17.11 17.79
C GLY A 646 17.25 -16.33 18.34
N ASP A 647 18.24 -17.02 18.91
CA ASP A 647 19.44 -16.37 19.45
C ASP A 647 20.47 -16.07 18.36
N TRP A 648 21.26 -15.02 18.58
CA TRP A 648 22.21 -14.53 17.59
C TRP A 648 23.55 -15.30 17.62
N ASN A 649 23.86 -16.10 16.60
CA ASN A 649 25.14 -16.83 16.51
C ASN A 649 26.29 -15.95 15.95
N SER A 650 27.42 -15.97 16.66
CA SER A 650 28.68 -15.35 16.25
C SER A 650 29.27 -15.87 14.94
N ASP A 651 29.03 -17.13 14.56
CA ASP A 651 29.52 -17.71 13.30
C ASP A 651 28.72 -17.20 12.09
N VAL A 652 27.39 -17.05 12.22
CA VAL A 652 26.58 -16.32 11.23
C VAL A 652 27.04 -14.86 11.12
N SER A 653 27.41 -14.22 12.24
CA SER A 653 27.99 -12.87 12.21
C SER A 653 29.29 -12.81 11.38
N LYS A 654 30.15 -13.83 11.51
CA LYS A 654 31.39 -13.95 10.71
C LYS A 654 31.05 -14.17 9.23
N MET A 655 30.05 -15.00 8.92
CA MET A 655 29.58 -15.22 7.55
C MET A 655 29.12 -13.90 6.90
N ILE A 656 28.22 -13.17 7.55
CA ILE A 656 27.70 -11.89 7.04
C ILE A 656 28.82 -10.87 6.90
N LYS A 657 29.66 -10.72 7.93
CA LYS A 657 30.75 -9.75 7.89
C LYS A 657 31.77 -10.06 6.78
N LYS A 658 32.17 -11.33 6.65
CA LYS A 658 33.14 -11.78 5.65
C LYS A 658 32.59 -11.66 4.24
N TYR A 659 31.44 -12.28 3.93
CA TYR A 659 30.96 -12.42 2.56
C TYR A 659 29.92 -11.35 2.15
N GLY A 660 29.06 -10.93 3.08
CA GLY A 660 28.01 -9.94 2.82
C GLY A 660 28.48 -8.49 2.90
N VAL A 661 29.36 -8.15 3.85
CA VAL A 661 29.85 -6.78 4.09
C VAL A 661 31.21 -6.52 3.45
N ASN A 662 32.19 -7.39 3.70
CA ASN A 662 33.55 -7.20 3.17
C ASN A 662 33.71 -7.75 1.74
N HIS A 663 32.78 -8.61 1.27
CA HIS A 663 32.88 -9.39 0.03
C HIS A 663 34.17 -10.25 -0.06
N GLU A 664 34.69 -10.68 1.10
CA GLU A 664 35.91 -11.46 1.26
C GLU A 664 35.66 -12.98 1.14
N GLY A 665 35.32 -13.46 -0.06
CA GLY A 665 35.41 -14.88 -0.40
C GLY A 665 34.27 -15.44 -1.26
N ASP A 666 34.36 -16.72 -1.57
CA ASP A 666 33.80 -17.25 -2.83
C ASP A 666 32.34 -17.72 -2.76
N ILE A 667 31.72 -17.77 -1.57
CA ILE A 667 30.39 -18.40 -1.36
C ILE A 667 29.20 -17.68 -2.02
N GLY A 668 29.45 -16.59 -2.74
CA GLY A 668 28.44 -15.77 -3.41
C GLY A 668 28.03 -14.52 -2.63
N LYS A 669 27.10 -13.75 -3.19
CA LYS A 669 26.53 -12.56 -2.53
C LYS A 669 25.63 -13.03 -1.39
N VAL A 670 25.92 -12.58 -0.16
CA VAL A 670 25.16 -12.98 1.03
C VAL A 670 24.20 -11.89 1.46
N SER A 671 22.90 -12.16 1.39
CA SER A 671 21.86 -11.40 2.07
C SER A 671 21.48 -12.12 3.38
N HIS A 672 21.10 -11.37 4.41
CA HIS A 672 20.75 -11.94 5.71
C HIS A 672 19.62 -11.20 6.40
N GLN A 673 18.75 -11.99 7.04
CA GLN A 673 17.70 -11.53 7.93
C GLN A 673 17.71 -12.36 9.21
N HIS A 674 17.40 -11.70 10.33
CA HIS A 674 17.30 -12.33 11.63
C HIS A 674 15.97 -12.04 12.31
N ILE A 675 15.35 -13.08 12.83
CA ILE A 675 14.08 -13.04 13.53
C ILE A 675 14.34 -13.39 15.01
N PRO A 676 14.54 -12.39 15.89
CA PRO A 676 14.80 -12.64 17.30
C PRO A 676 13.56 -13.22 17.98
N TYR A 677 13.73 -13.93 19.10
CA TYR A 677 12.61 -14.62 19.79
C TYR A 677 11.39 -13.72 20.10
N SER A 678 11.60 -12.46 20.47
CA SER A 678 10.50 -11.50 20.70
C SER A 678 9.63 -11.30 19.45
N GLU A 679 10.26 -11.29 18.28
CA GLU A 679 9.61 -11.17 16.97
C GLU A 679 8.95 -12.48 16.55
N ILE A 680 9.56 -13.64 16.85
CA ILE A 680 8.92 -14.95 16.67
C ILE A 680 7.61 -15.02 17.48
N GLN A 681 7.64 -14.66 18.76
CA GLN A 681 6.43 -14.62 19.59
C GLN A 681 5.41 -13.59 19.09
N ARG A 682 5.85 -12.46 18.52
CA ARG A 682 4.97 -11.49 17.86
C ARG A 682 4.28 -12.13 16.65
N LEU A 683 5.04 -12.71 15.72
CA LEU A 683 4.59 -13.30 14.46
C LEU A 683 3.69 -14.53 14.64
N LEU A 684 3.92 -15.32 15.68
CA LEU A 684 3.11 -16.50 16.01
C LEU A 684 1.89 -16.21 16.91
N ASN A 685 1.66 -14.96 17.34
CA ASN A 685 0.49 -14.60 18.14
C ASN A 685 -0.71 -14.26 17.24
N PRO A 686 -1.75 -15.13 17.16
CA PRO A 686 -2.85 -14.95 16.20
C PRO A 686 -3.77 -13.78 16.57
N ARG A 687 -3.94 -13.49 17.87
CA ARG A 687 -4.83 -12.40 18.34
C ARG A 687 -4.41 -11.04 17.79
N ILE A 688 -3.10 -10.81 17.66
CA ILE A 688 -2.57 -9.54 17.12
C ILE A 688 -3.00 -9.38 15.65
N LYS A 689 -2.86 -10.44 14.84
CA LYS A 689 -3.19 -10.34 13.41
C LYS A 689 -4.69 -10.38 13.15
N ILE A 690 -5.50 -11.08 13.94
CA ILE A 690 -6.97 -10.98 13.84
C ILE A 690 -7.43 -9.54 14.10
N GLN A 691 -6.92 -8.87 15.13
CA GLN A 691 -7.22 -7.45 15.39
C GLN A 691 -6.72 -6.51 14.27
N GLU A 692 -5.56 -6.80 13.68
CA GLU A 692 -5.06 -6.08 12.50
C GLU A 692 -5.93 -6.33 11.26
N LEU A 693 -6.44 -7.56 11.05
CA LEU A 693 -7.36 -7.89 9.96
C LEU A 693 -8.73 -7.21 10.15
N GLU A 694 -9.28 -7.19 11.37
CA GLU A 694 -10.51 -6.43 11.70
C GLU A 694 -10.32 -4.93 11.44
N THR A 695 -9.16 -4.37 11.80
CA THR A 695 -8.82 -2.97 11.51
C THR A 695 -8.69 -2.73 9.99
N ASN A 696 -8.00 -3.62 9.28
CA ASN A 696 -7.78 -3.52 7.84
C ASN A 696 -9.08 -3.70 7.04
N ALA A 697 -10.01 -4.56 7.48
CA ALA A 697 -11.32 -4.73 6.86
C ALA A 697 -12.17 -3.45 6.92
N VAL A 698 -12.17 -2.78 8.07
CA VAL A 698 -12.83 -1.48 8.23
C VAL A 698 -12.14 -0.39 7.40
N LEU A 699 -10.81 -0.40 7.28
CA LEU A 699 -10.08 0.52 6.39
C LEU A 699 -10.40 0.26 4.91
N PHE A 700 -10.33 -0.99 4.47
CA PHE A 700 -10.55 -1.42 3.09
C PHE A 700 -11.93 -1.01 2.59
N ASN A 701 -13.00 -1.21 3.37
CA ASN A 701 -14.33 -0.74 2.98
C ASN A 701 -14.39 0.80 2.88
N ASN A 702 -13.76 1.54 3.79
CA ASN A 702 -13.73 3.01 3.71
C ASN A 702 -13.01 3.49 2.44
N GLU A 703 -11.86 2.90 2.09
CA GLU A 703 -11.12 3.22 0.85
C GLU A 703 -11.87 2.79 -0.41
N PHE A 704 -12.46 1.60 -0.44
CA PHE A 704 -13.23 1.09 -1.58
C PHE A 704 -14.48 1.94 -1.82
N SER A 705 -15.23 2.25 -0.75
CA SER A 705 -16.38 3.17 -0.80
C SER A 705 -15.98 4.56 -1.29
N ALA A 706 -14.82 5.08 -0.87
CA ALA A 706 -14.30 6.36 -1.35
C ALA A 706 -13.92 6.32 -2.84
N ARG A 707 -13.27 5.24 -3.32
CA ARG A 707 -12.91 5.06 -4.73
C ARG A 707 -14.13 4.97 -5.65
N ILE A 708 -15.19 4.29 -5.21
CA ILE A 708 -16.48 4.27 -5.94
C ILE A 708 -17.08 5.68 -5.95
N SER A 709 -17.18 6.33 -4.79
CA SER A 709 -17.75 7.68 -4.65
C SER A 709 -16.94 8.79 -5.34
N SER A 710 -15.74 8.49 -5.85
CA SER A 710 -14.90 9.41 -6.63
C SER A 710 -14.95 9.17 -8.15
N ARG A 711 -15.69 8.14 -8.60
CA ARG A 711 -15.95 7.86 -10.02
C ARG A 711 -17.31 8.38 -10.49
N ASP A 712 -18.19 8.73 -9.55
CA ASP A 712 -19.45 9.47 -9.74
C ASP A 712 -19.25 10.99 -9.50
#